data_AF-A0A4S5JJ81-F1
#
_entry.id   AF-A0A4S5JJ81-F1
#
_cell.length_a   1.000
_cell.length_b   1.000
_cell.length_c   1.000
_cell.angle_alpha   90.00
_cell.angle_beta   90.00
_cell.angle_gamma   90.00
#
_symmetry.space_group_name_H-M   'P 1'
#
loop_
_entity.id
_entity.type
_entity.pdbx_description
1 polymer ?
#
loop_
_entity_poly.entity_id
_entity_poly.type
_entity_poly.pdbx_seq_one_letter_code
_entity_poly.pdbx_strand_id
1 'polypeptide(L)'
;MAPTDKTIFERWRSSLGMFSLLIVSGFASANELQSLDYSTLSGNKGLITLTFSEAVETPESFATDEPARIVLDFRGVSNKLSETTKQINSGQTRSIATVEAGERTRMVINLLRKLPYQVEVEGNVVKVMLNDNTSVASARTGSAASAPQTGNAVTDIDFRRGEQGEARLMVALQNENTSLEVRRERGDLVVDLPGVNLPGKLQRRLDVIDFATPVHLIDSIQTPEGTRLVLTTTGKFEHLAYQSGDMLVVEVKPVAEQSLADTESEFGFEGEKLSLNFQNIEVRAVLQLLADFNGMNLVTSDTVTGNLTLRLKNVPWDQALDIILKTKGLGMRQNGNVMLIAPAAEIAAREKQELEARKQLVELEPLYSEIFEVNFAKATEMAAILTTTQGQTTAGGSAGGFLSNRGSVVVDQRTNSLLLRDTATNLADVRKLIEKLDIPVRQVLIESRIVIANNDFAKELGVRFGTSARSGTLGAGTSGSLEGLQVPATNNNSVVPTNSTGIRGQDLNVNLPASNPAGTFALALAKLPLGAVLELELSAMQEEGKGEIVSSPRVITSNQKQATIEQGTEIPYQEASSSGATSVSFKEALLKLDVTPQITPDDRIVMDLEVNKDEVGAIFLGVPSIDTRSVRTQVLVDNGETVVLGGIYEQTSTQSSTRVPFFGDLPYVGFLFKTDLNENRQRELLVFVTPKIIKEGMDY
;
A
#
# COMPACT_ATOMS: atom_id res chain seq x y z
N MET A 1 -46.20 51.35 48.28
CA MET A 1 -45.16 51.86 49.20
C MET A 1 -44.12 52.61 48.37
N ALA A 2 -43.97 53.92 48.60
CA ALA A 2 -42.68 54.63 48.43
C ALA A 2 -41.78 54.29 49.66
N PRO A 3 -40.48 54.66 49.80
CA PRO A 3 -39.74 55.88 49.34
C PRO A 3 -38.50 55.52 48.46
N THR A 4 -37.55 56.35 48.02
CA THR A 4 -37.26 57.82 47.80
C THR A 4 -36.08 57.86 46.80
N ASP A 5 -35.95 58.73 45.79
CA ASP A 5 -35.95 60.21 45.70
C ASP A 5 -34.55 60.87 45.86
N LYS A 6 -34.37 62.04 45.21
CA LYS A 6 -33.19 62.92 45.03
C LYS A 6 -32.22 62.53 43.91
N THR A 7 -32.24 63.11 42.71
CA THR A 7 -32.22 64.53 42.24
C THR A 7 -30.91 65.29 42.46
N ILE A 8 -30.28 65.71 41.35
CA ILE A 8 -29.63 67.03 41.25
C ILE A 8 -30.16 67.69 39.97
N PHE A 9 -30.97 68.72 40.15
CA PHE A 9 -31.51 69.57 39.08
C PHE A 9 -30.92 70.98 39.25
N GLU A 10 -30.96 71.77 38.17
CA GLU A 10 -30.71 73.22 38.13
C GLU A 10 -29.27 73.78 38.22
N ARG A 11 -28.73 74.11 37.04
CA ARG A 11 -28.29 75.45 36.58
C ARG A 11 -27.63 75.23 35.19
N TRP A 12 -27.79 76.02 34.13
CA TRP A 12 -28.36 77.36 33.96
C TRP A 12 -28.64 77.65 32.46
N ARG A 13 -29.84 78.16 32.16
CA ARG A 13 -30.16 79.31 31.27
C ARG A 13 -29.24 79.68 30.06
N SER A 14 -29.80 79.46 28.86
CA SER A 14 -29.92 80.39 27.70
C SER A 14 -28.69 81.03 27.00
N SER A 15 -28.50 80.66 25.72
CA SER A 15 -28.09 81.51 24.59
C SER A 15 -28.58 80.83 23.29
N LEU A 16 -29.63 81.28 22.60
CA LEU A 16 -29.66 82.30 21.53
C LEU A 16 -28.71 82.06 20.32
N GLY A 17 -29.29 82.11 19.10
CA GLY A 17 -28.60 82.03 17.79
C GLY A 17 -29.18 80.90 16.92
N MET A 18 -30.18 81.07 16.04
CA MET A 18 -30.36 81.96 14.87
C MET A 18 -29.81 81.35 13.56
N PHE A 19 -30.72 81.17 12.57
CA PHE A 19 -30.51 80.84 11.14
C PHE A 19 -29.82 79.47 10.86
N SER A 20 -30.41 78.57 10.05
CA SER A 20 -30.84 78.67 8.65
C SER A 20 -29.67 78.74 7.66
N LEU A 21 -29.69 77.78 6.73
CA LEU A 21 -28.96 77.74 5.46
C LEU A 21 -27.43 77.62 5.51
N LEU A 22 -26.94 76.37 5.46
CA LEU A 22 -26.10 75.96 4.32
C LEU A 22 -26.05 74.44 4.20
N ILE A 23 -26.49 73.95 3.04
CA ILE A 23 -26.17 72.61 2.57
C ILE A 23 -24.69 72.63 2.21
N VAL A 24 -23.86 72.03 3.07
CA VAL A 24 -22.59 71.46 2.63
C VAL A 24 -22.69 69.97 2.86
N SER A 25 -23.18 69.29 1.82
CA SER A 25 -22.91 67.87 1.63
C SER A 25 -21.39 67.72 1.58
N GLY A 26 -20.78 67.32 2.69
CA GLY A 26 -19.48 66.69 2.66
C GLY A 26 -19.63 65.44 1.83
N PHE A 27 -19.24 65.51 0.55
CA PHE A 27 -18.90 64.33 -0.21
C PHE A 27 -17.82 63.63 0.61
N ALA A 28 -18.13 62.48 1.19
CA ALA A 28 -17.09 61.56 1.61
C ALA A 28 -16.37 61.17 0.33
N SER A 29 -15.18 61.73 0.12
CA SER A 29 -14.33 61.35 -1.00
C SER A 29 -14.11 59.85 -0.90
N ALA A 30 -14.55 59.09 -1.91
CA ALA A 30 -14.12 57.71 -2.02
C ALA A 30 -12.59 57.70 -2.06
N ASN A 31 -11.95 56.83 -1.28
CA ASN A 31 -10.49 56.84 -1.19
C ASN A 31 -9.92 56.37 -2.54
N GLU A 32 -9.19 57.22 -3.25
CA GLU A 32 -8.80 56.97 -4.64
C GLU A 32 -7.44 56.26 -4.67
N LEU A 33 -7.33 55.15 -5.41
CA LEU A 33 -6.04 54.55 -5.78
C LEU A 33 -5.37 55.43 -6.86
N GLN A 34 -4.29 56.13 -6.49
CA GLN A 34 -3.63 57.16 -7.29
C GLN A 34 -2.44 56.65 -8.10
N SER A 35 -1.58 55.79 -7.53
CA SER A 35 -0.41 55.24 -8.22
C SER A 35 -0.19 53.76 -7.95
N LEU A 36 0.42 53.09 -8.93
CA LEU A 36 0.84 51.70 -8.86
C LEU A 36 2.23 51.58 -9.47
N ASP A 37 3.22 51.38 -8.60
CA ASP A 37 4.62 51.29 -8.94
C ASP A 37 5.16 49.89 -8.67
N TYR A 38 6.07 49.42 -9.53
CA TYR A 38 6.73 48.13 -9.41
C TYR A 38 8.23 48.32 -9.47
N SER A 39 8.95 47.79 -8.49
CA SER A 39 10.41 47.73 -8.50
C SER A 39 10.89 46.30 -8.24
N THR A 40 12.02 45.94 -8.83
CA THR A 40 12.72 44.68 -8.54
C THR A 40 13.85 44.93 -7.55
N LEU A 41 13.91 44.10 -6.51
CA LEU A 41 14.97 44.12 -5.51
C LEU A 41 15.96 42.98 -5.79
N SER A 42 17.18 43.11 -5.25
CA SER A 42 18.22 42.09 -5.32
C SER A 42 17.70 40.70 -4.90
N GLY A 43 18.02 39.67 -5.69
CA GLY A 43 17.54 38.31 -5.46
C GLY A 43 16.19 37.97 -6.09
N ASN A 44 15.85 38.59 -7.24
CA ASN A 44 14.63 38.33 -8.02
C ASN A 44 13.31 38.60 -7.26
N LYS A 45 13.38 39.47 -6.24
CA LYS A 45 12.24 39.89 -5.43
C LYS A 45 11.50 41.05 -6.10
N GLY A 46 10.18 41.08 -5.98
CA GLY A 46 9.34 42.20 -6.47
C GLY A 46 8.79 43.02 -5.31
N LEU A 47 8.72 44.34 -5.47
CA LEU A 47 8.02 45.24 -4.56
C LEU A 47 7.00 46.05 -5.36
N ILE A 48 5.73 45.82 -5.08
CA ILE A 48 4.62 46.65 -5.57
C ILE A 48 4.34 47.70 -4.51
N THR A 49 4.24 48.96 -4.92
CA THR A 49 3.86 50.09 -4.05
C THR A 49 2.60 50.73 -4.61
N LEU A 50 1.57 50.81 -3.77
CA LEU A 50 0.28 51.41 -4.08
C LEU A 50 0.12 52.70 -3.27
N THR A 51 -0.24 53.80 -3.92
CA THR A 51 -0.47 55.09 -3.23
C THR A 51 -1.94 55.47 -3.33
N PHE A 52 -2.56 55.81 -2.20
CA PHE A 52 -3.97 56.17 -2.07
C PHE A 52 -4.13 57.63 -1.63
N SER A 53 -5.32 58.22 -1.83
CA SER A 53 -5.59 59.62 -1.44
C SER A 53 -5.65 59.84 0.07
N GLU A 54 -6.12 58.83 0.82
CA GLU A 54 -6.27 58.85 2.27
C GLU A 54 -5.75 57.52 2.86
N ALA A 55 -5.65 57.43 4.19
CA ALA A 55 -5.20 56.21 4.85
C ALA A 55 -6.14 55.02 4.57
N VAL A 56 -5.57 53.82 4.37
CA VAL A 56 -6.32 52.60 4.02
C VAL A 56 -6.21 51.57 5.16
N GLU A 57 -7.27 50.79 5.38
CA GLU A 57 -7.21 49.61 6.23
C GLU A 57 -6.43 48.47 5.54
N THR A 58 -6.04 47.45 6.29
CA THR A 58 -5.38 46.26 5.74
C THR A 58 -6.30 45.51 4.76
N PRO A 59 -5.92 45.32 3.49
CA PRO A 59 -6.76 44.66 2.50
C PRO A 59 -6.92 43.16 2.78
N GLU A 60 -8.06 42.59 2.39
CA GLU A 60 -8.22 41.13 2.36
C GLU A 60 -7.34 40.57 1.23
N SER A 61 -6.42 39.65 1.56
CA SER A 61 -5.47 39.07 0.60
C SER A 61 -5.55 37.55 0.55
N PHE A 62 -5.58 36.97 -0.65
CA PHE A 62 -5.46 35.53 -0.85
C PHE A 62 -4.62 35.19 -2.09
N ALA A 63 -4.08 33.98 -2.13
CA ALA A 63 -3.30 33.47 -3.26
C ALA A 63 -3.88 32.15 -3.81
N THR A 64 -3.71 31.94 -5.10
CA THR A 64 -4.16 30.75 -5.85
C THR A 64 -2.97 30.14 -6.58
N ASP A 65 -2.91 28.81 -6.68
CA ASP A 65 -1.79 28.07 -7.31
C ASP A 65 -1.99 27.84 -8.81
N GLU A 66 -3.15 27.33 -9.22
CA GLU A 66 -3.48 27.04 -10.61
C GLU A 66 -4.74 27.81 -11.04
N PRO A 67 -4.62 28.94 -11.77
CA PRO A 67 -3.40 29.66 -12.15
C PRO A 67 -2.82 30.53 -11.01
N ALA A 68 -1.49 30.71 -11.02
CA ALA A 68 -0.74 31.43 -9.99
C ALA A 68 -1.12 32.92 -9.91
N ARG A 69 -1.85 33.30 -8.84
CA ARG A 69 -2.38 34.66 -8.63
C ARG A 69 -2.31 35.08 -7.16
N ILE A 70 -2.15 36.37 -6.91
CA ILE A 70 -2.45 37.02 -5.63
C ILE A 70 -3.59 38.02 -5.87
N VAL A 71 -4.60 37.98 -5.02
CA VAL A 71 -5.75 38.89 -5.05
C VAL A 71 -5.76 39.73 -3.79
N LEU A 72 -6.01 41.03 -3.94
CA LEU A 72 -6.05 42.04 -2.88
C LEU A 72 -7.33 42.86 -3.02
N ASP A 73 -8.21 42.79 -2.03
CA ASP A 73 -9.47 43.50 -2.02
C ASP A 73 -9.44 44.70 -1.06
N PHE A 74 -9.63 45.89 -1.64
CA PHE A 74 -9.72 47.16 -0.92
C PHE A 74 -11.18 47.59 -0.82
N ARG A 75 -11.67 47.88 0.39
CA ARG A 75 -13.04 48.36 0.64
C ARG A 75 -13.08 49.89 0.69
N GLY A 76 -14.14 50.49 0.15
CA GLY A 76 -14.31 51.96 0.10
C GLY A 76 -13.32 52.69 -0.83
N VAL A 77 -12.61 51.94 -1.69
CA VAL A 77 -11.60 52.48 -2.61
C VAL A 77 -12.12 52.45 -4.04
N SER A 78 -11.98 53.58 -4.76
CA SER A 78 -12.20 53.71 -6.20
C SER A 78 -10.89 53.71 -6.98
N ASN A 79 -10.91 53.21 -8.22
CA ASN A 79 -9.72 53.05 -9.04
C ASN A 79 -9.52 54.25 -9.97
N LYS A 80 -8.41 54.97 -9.78
CA LYS A 80 -8.05 56.15 -10.60
C LYS A 80 -6.72 55.99 -11.35
N LEU A 81 -6.22 54.75 -11.45
CA LEU A 81 -5.06 54.43 -12.27
C LEU A 81 -5.36 54.71 -13.76
N SER A 82 -4.35 55.23 -14.47
CA SER A 82 -4.45 55.49 -15.92
C SER A 82 -4.60 54.23 -16.77
N GLU A 83 -4.22 53.07 -16.22
CA GLU A 83 -4.32 51.76 -16.85
C GLU A 83 -4.93 50.77 -15.86
N THR A 84 -6.04 50.12 -16.22
CA THR A 84 -6.65 49.08 -15.39
C THR A 84 -5.83 47.78 -15.37
N THR A 85 -4.99 47.55 -16.37
CA THR A 85 -4.06 46.40 -16.43
C THR A 85 -2.68 46.86 -16.87
N LYS A 86 -1.69 46.70 -15.99
CA LYS A 86 -0.28 47.01 -16.25
C LYS A 86 0.49 45.71 -16.50
N GLN A 87 1.10 45.58 -17.68
CA GLN A 87 1.99 44.45 -18.00
C GLN A 87 3.37 44.72 -17.38
N ILE A 88 3.84 43.82 -16.52
CA ILE A 88 5.10 43.99 -15.78
C ILE A 88 6.21 43.17 -16.42
N ASN A 89 5.94 41.89 -16.73
CA ASN A 89 6.86 40.94 -17.39
C ASN A 89 8.31 40.99 -16.86
N SER A 90 8.46 41.17 -15.55
CA SER A 90 9.74 41.44 -14.88
C SER A 90 9.74 40.74 -13.52
N GLY A 91 10.88 40.16 -13.16
CA GLY A 91 10.96 39.21 -12.05
C GLY A 91 9.98 38.04 -12.26
N GLN A 92 9.23 37.70 -11.20
CA GLN A 92 8.23 36.62 -11.24
C GLN A 92 6.79 37.13 -11.51
N THR A 93 6.62 38.43 -11.82
CA THR A 93 5.32 39.09 -11.98
C THR A 93 5.01 39.31 -13.45
N ARG A 94 3.90 38.74 -13.93
CA ARG A 94 3.46 38.85 -15.33
C ARG A 94 2.69 40.15 -15.56
N SER A 95 1.58 40.34 -14.86
CA SER A 95 0.74 41.54 -14.97
C SER A 95 0.01 41.83 -13.66
N ILE A 96 -0.38 43.09 -13.48
CA ILE A 96 -1.23 43.52 -12.36
C ILE A 96 -2.48 44.17 -12.96
N ALA A 97 -3.64 43.62 -12.62
CA ALA A 97 -4.94 44.11 -13.06
C ALA A 97 -5.72 44.67 -11.86
N THR A 98 -6.55 45.68 -12.10
CA THR A 98 -7.41 46.33 -11.10
C THR A 98 -8.83 46.41 -11.65
N VAL A 99 -9.79 45.92 -10.86
CA VAL A 99 -11.22 45.86 -11.22
C VAL A 99 -12.01 46.46 -10.08
N GLU A 100 -12.78 47.51 -10.38
CA GLU A 100 -13.69 48.15 -9.43
C GLU A 100 -15.09 47.56 -9.59
N ALA A 101 -15.70 47.15 -8.47
CA ALA A 101 -17.02 46.53 -8.43
C ALA A 101 -17.78 46.97 -7.16
N GLY A 102 -18.66 47.96 -7.31
CA GLY A 102 -19.36 48.57 -6.17
C GLY A 102 -18.37 49.31 -5.25
N GLU A 103 -18.51 49.14 -3.94
CA GLU A 103 -17.59 49.74 -2.94
C GLU A 103 -16.30 48.92 -2.72
N ARG A 104 -15.87 48.11 -3.70
CA ARG A 104 -14.63 47.32 -3.61
C ARG A 104 -13.79 47.47 -4.88
N THR A 105 -12.51 47.79 -4.69
CA THR A 105 -11.48 47.65 -5.74
C THR A 105 -10.71 46.36 -5.49
N ARG A 106 -10.78 45.43 -6.44
CA ARG A 106 -10.03 44.17 -6.46
C ARG A 106 -8.80 44.30 -7.35
N MET A 107 -7.62 44.11 -6.78
CA MET A 107 -6.37 44.02 -7.53
C MET A 107 -5.95 42.55 -7.66
N VAL A 108 -5.59 42.13 -8.88
CA VAL A 108 -5.15 40.77 -9.21
C VAL A 108 -3.74 40.84 -9.79
N ILE A 109 -2.77 40.28 -9.08
CA ILE A 109 -1.38 40.13 -9.49
C ILE A 109 -1.24 38.73 -10.10
N ASN A 110 -1.01 38.64 -11.41
CA ASN A 110 -0.72 37.38 -12.10
C ASN A 110 0.77 37.08 -12.00
N LEU A 111 1.12 35.88 -11.52
CA LEU A 111 2.49 35.44 -11.30
C LEU A 111 2.88 34.31 -12.29
N LEU A 112 4.18 34.07 -12.43
CA LEU A 112 4.71 32.89 -13.15
C LEU A 112 4.61 31.60 -12.31
N ARG A 113 4.70 31.73 -10.99
CA ARG A 113 4.53 30.68 -9.97
C ARG A 113 4.07 31.33 -8.65
N LYS A 114 3.44 30.59 -7.74
CA LYS A 114 3.13 31.11 -6.40
C LYS A 114 4.42 31.48 -5.67
N LEU A 115 4.37 32.59 -4.93
CA LEU A 115 5.47 33.11 -4.14
C LEU A 115 4.95 33.46 -2.74
N PRO A 116 5.75 33.29 -1.67
CA PRO A 116 5.47 33.92 -0.40
C PRO A 116 5.47 35.45 -0.57
N TYR A 117 4.43 36.08 -0.07
CA TYR A 117 4.25 37.54 -0.15
C TYR A 117 3.98 38.13 1.24
N GLN A 118 4.27 39.41 1.40
CA GLN A 118 3.97 40.17 2.61
C GLN A 118 3.30 41.48 2.22
N VAL A 119 2.21 41.84 2.89
CA VAL A 119 1.50 43.11 2.72
C VAL A 119 1.79 43.98 3.94
N GLU A 120 2.25 45.21 3.71
CA GLU A 120 2.54 46.19 4.75
C GLU A 120 1.81 47.49 4.42
N VAL A 121 1.16 48.10 5.42
CA VAL A 121 0.33 49.30 5.26
C VAL A 121 0.93 50.44 6.08
N GLU A 122 1.43 51.47 5.39
CA GLU A 122 2.02 52.67 5.96
C GLU A 122 1.12 53.87 5.62
N GLY A 123 0.05 54.06 6.41
CA GLY A 123 -0.88 55.17 6.23
C GLY A 123 -1.65 55.07 4.90
N ASN A 124 -1.31 55.92 3.94
CA ASN A 124 -1.90 55.94 2.59
C ASN A 124 -1.06 55.17 1.55
N VAL A 125 -0.05 54.41 1.97
CA VAL A 125 0.79 53.59 1.09
C VAL A 125 0.67 52.12 1.48
N VAL A 126 0.41 51.25 0.50
CA VAL A 126 0.41 49.78 0.70
C VAL A 126 1.55 49.18 -0.12
N LYS A 127 2.43 48.45 0.57
CA LYS A 127 3.58 47.76 -0.01
C LYS A 127 3.30 46.25 -0.06
N VAL A 128 3.48 45.63 -1.21
CA VAL A 128 3.37 44.18 -1.39
C VAL A 128 4.72 43.65 -1.83
N MET A 129 5.40 42.92 -0.94
CA MET A 129 6.72 42.35 -1.18
C MET A 129 6.60 40.87 -1.58
N LEU A 130 7.14 40.53 -2.74
CA LEU A 130 7.17 39.20 -3.35
C LEU A 130 8.56 38.59 -3.15
N ASN A 131 8.67 37.50 -2.41
CA ASN A 131 9.94 36.84 -2.09
C ASN A 131 10.17 35.62 -2.98
N ASP A 132 11.32 35.57 -3.68
CA ASP A 132 11.77 34.40 -4.41
C ASP A 132 12.79 33.60 -3.58
N ASN A 133 12.43 32.37 -3.17
CA ASN A 133 13.24 31.56 -2.27
C ASN A 133 14.38 30.79 -2.98
N THR A 134 14.55 30.91 -4.30
CA THR A 134 15.54 30.12 -5.06
C THR A 134 16.93 30.79 -5.14
N SER A 135 17.61 30.93 -4.01
CA SER A 135 19.08 31.11 -3.95
C SER A 135 19.69 30.28 -2.81
N VAL A 136 20.90 29.72 -3.01
CA VAL A 136 21.25 28.37 -2.52
C VAL A 136 22.36 28.32 -1.46
N ALA A 137 22.21 27.33 -0.56
CA ALA A 137 23.25 26.45 0.02
C ALA A 137 24.10 26.88 1.25
N SER A 138 24.53 25.81 1.95
CA SER A 138 25.64 25.70 2.91
C SER A 138 25.42 26.02 4.41
N ALA A 139 24.76 25.08 5.11
CA ALA A 139 25.14 24.72 6.47
C ALA A 139 24.81 23.23 6.77
N ARG A 140 25.75 22.32 6.53
CA ARG A 140 25.77 20.99 7.17
C ARG A 140 26.62 21.09 8.43
N THR A 141 26.01 21.15 9.61
CA THR A 141 26.68 20.90 10.90
C THR A 141 25.65 20.72 12.01
N GLY A 142 25.96 19.85 12.97
CA GLY A 142 25.39 19.89 14.32
C GLY A 142 24.07 19.13 14.52
N SER A 143 24.20 17.91 15.06
CA SER A 143 23.12 17.33 15.86
C SER A 143 22.93 18.20 17.12
N ALA A 144 21.72 18.70 17.33
CA ALA A 144 21.25 19.22 18.61
C ALA A 144 19.74 18.98 18.68
N ALA A 145 19.28 18.32 19.74
CA ALA A 145 17.85 18.09 19.96
C ALA A 145 17.14 19.43 20.20
N SER A 146 16.24 19.81 19.30
CA SER A 146 15.35 20.96 19.48
C SER A 146 14.04 20.53 20.14
N ALA A 147 13.68 21.21 21.22
CA ALA A 147 12.33 21.18 21.78
C ALA A 147 11.29 21.58 20.70
N PRO A 148 10.03 21.11 20.78
CA PRO A 148 9.04 21.37 19.75
C PRO A 148 8.84 22.88 19.55
N GLN A 149 9.14 23.36 18.34
CA GLN A 149 8.76 24.70 17.95
C GLN A 149 7.24 24.79 17.90
N THR A 150 6.67 25.65 18.72
CA THR A 150 5.30 26.14 18.54
C THR A 150 5.22 26.88 17.21
N GLY A 151 4.29 26.54 16.30
CA GLY A 151 4.00 27.48 15.20
C GLY A 151 3.36 27.01 13.91
N ASN A 152 3.05 25.72 13.69
CA ASN A 152 2.00 25.37 12.72
C ASN A 152 1.42 23.96 12.96
N ALA A 153 0.11 23.88 13.18
CA ALA A 153 -0.58 22.61 13.39
C ALA A 153 -2.00 22.65 12.84
N VAL A 154 -2.52 21.48 12.43
CA VAL A 154 -3.93 21.32 12.11
C VAL A 154 -4.74 21.27 13.40
N THR A 155 -5.69 22.20 13.57
CA THR A 155 -6.54 22.29 14.78
C THR A 155 -7.78 21.41 14.66
N ASP A 156 -8.38 21.35 13.46
CA ASP A 156 -9.54 20.51 13.12
C ASP A 156 -9.60 20.14 11.62
N ILE A 157 -10.33 19.06 11.30
CA ILE A 157 -10.62 18.60 9.93
C ILE A 157 -12.10 18.22 9.85
N ASP A 158 -12.88 19.03 9.14
CA ASP A 158 -14.32 18.83 8.88
C ASP A 158 -14.57 18.57 7.38
N PHE A 159 -15.62 17.82 7.07
CA PHE A 159 -16.03 17.51 5.71
C PHE A 159 -17.51 17.81 5.52
N ARG A 160 -17.86 18.52 4.44
CA ARG A 160 -19.25 18.81 4.09
C ARG A 160 -19.50 18.61 2.61
N ARG A 161 -20.72 18.14 2.32
CA ARG A 161 -21.32 18.20 0.99
C ARG A 161 -21.84 19.61 0.73
N GLY A 162 -21.47 20.23 -0.40
CA GLY A 162 -22.06 21.48 -0.85
C GLY A 162 -23.38 21.30 -1.62
N GLU A 163 -23.99 22.40 -2.04
CA GLU A 163 -25.35 22.40 -2.61
C GLU A 163 -25.44 21.74 -3.99
N GLN A 164 -24.34 21.69 -4.74
CA GLN A 164 -24.26 21.07 -6.08
C GLN A 164 -23.60 19.67 -6.05
N GLY A 165 -23.45 19.08 -4.86
CA GLY A 165 -22.80 17.76 -4.69
C GLY A 165 -21.28 17.81 -4.69
N GLU A 166 -20.68 18.99 -4.55
CA GLU A 166 -19.25 19.14 -4.31
C GLU A 166 -18.84 18.58 -2.93
N ALA A 167 -17.67 17.96 -2.87
CA ALA A 167 -16.98 17.64 -1.63
C ALA A 167 -16.20 18.86 -1.15
N ARG A 168 -16.47 19.36 0.05
CA ARG A 168 -15.71 20.45 0.68
C ARG A 168 -15.02 19.96 1.94
N LEU A 169 -13.72 19.76 1.84
CA LEU A 169 -12.83 19.50 2.96
C LEU A 169 -12.39 20.84 3.55
N MET A 170 -12.63 21.05 4.85
CA MET A 170 -12.27 22.26 5.58
C MET A 170 -11.27 21.89 6.67
N VAL A 171 -10.07 22.46 6.56
CA VAL A 171 -8.94 22.19 7.44
C VAL A 171 -8.64 23.47 8.20
N ALA A 172 -8.87 23.46 9.50
CA ALA A 172 -8.52 24.58 10.36
C ALA A 172 -7.02 24.48 10.72
N LEU A 173 -6.28 25.56 10.48
CA LEU A 173 -4.83 25.67 10.63
C LEU A 173 -4.50 26.68 11.72
N GLN A 174 -3.42 26.45 12.45
CA GLN A 174 -2.98 27.37 13.51
C GLN A 174 -2.41 28.70 12.95
N ASN A 175 -2.12 28.79 11.65
CA ASN A 175 -1.42 29.92 11.04
C ASN A 175 -1.94 30.26 9.62
N GLU A 176 -2.18 31.54 9.38
CA GLU A 176 -2.81 32.09 8.17
C GLU A 176 -1.92 32.03 6.92
N ASN A 177 -0.61 31.92 7.10
CA ASN A 177 0.38 31.88 6.01
C ASN A 177 1.01 30.49 5.88
N THR A 178 0.19 29.49 5.56
CA THR A 178 0.65 28.10 5.35
C THR A 178 0.96 27.84 3.88
N SER A 179 2.13 27.28 3.60
CA SER A 179 2.46 26.76 2.27
C SER A 179 1.60 25.54 1.95
N LEU A 180 0.89 25.61 0.84
CA LEU A 180 0.00 24.59 0.30
C LEU A 180 0.56 24.13 -1.05
N GLU A 181 0.72 22.83 -1.22
CA GLU A 181 0.96 22.17 -2.51
C GLU A 181 -0.18 21.19 -2.79
N VAL A 182 -0.78 21.28 -3.97
CA VAL A 182 -1.84 20.35 -4.39
C VAL A 182 -1.43 19.71 -5.71
N ARG A 183 -1.52 18.38 -5.77
CA ARG A 183 -1.19 17.61 -6.97
C ARG A 183 -2.11 16.40 -7.14
N ARG A 184 -2.28 15.99 -8.40
CA ARG A 184 -3.11 14.84 -8.79
C ARG A 184 -2.22 13.62 -9.01
N GLU A 185 -2.35 12.61 -8.16
CA GLU A 185 -1.60 11.35 -8.26
C GLU A 185 -2.55 10.19 -8.55
N ARG A 186 -2.40 9.51 -9.70
CA ARG A 186 -3.15 8.30 -10.09
C ARG A 186 -4.70 8.38 -10.10
N GLY A 187 -5.27 9.57 -9.97
CA GLY A 187 -6.72 9.79 -9.87
C GLY A 187 -7.15 10.38 -8.52
N ASP A 188 -6.27 10.31 -7.51
CA ASP A 188 -6.49 10.90 -6.20
C ASP A 188 -5.96 12.34 -6.17
N LEU A 189 -6.51 13.13 -5.24
CA LEU A 189 -6.05 14.49 -4.97
C LEU A 189 -5.20 14.48 -3.71
N VAL A 190 -3.91 14.77 -3.85
CA VAL A 190 -2.94 14.86 -2.75
C VAL A 190 -2.71 16.32 -2.41
N VAL A 191 -2.92 16.67 -1.14
CA VAL A 191 -2.74 18.00 -0.60
C VAL A 191 -1.66 17.92 0.47
N ASP A 192 -0.50 18.50 0.19
CA ASP A 192 0.65 18.56 1.08
C ASP A 192 0.75 19.93 1.75
N LEU A 193 0.95 19.90 3.06
CA LEU A 193 1.10 21.04 3.95
C LEU A 193 2.48 20.97 4.63
N PRO A 194 3.56 21.32 3.90
CA PRO A 194 4.91 21.25 4.43
C PRO A 194 5.08 22.13 5.68
N GLY A 195 5.75 21.60 6.70
CA GLY A 195 5.95 22.25 8.00
C GLY A 195 4.73 22.25 8.94
N VAL A 196 3.58 21.69 8.54
CA VAL A 196 2.39 21.58 9.41
C VAL A 196 2.37 20.25 10.16
N ASN A 197 2.13 20.30 11.47
CA ASN A 197 1.98 19.11 12.32
C ASN A 197 0.49 18.70 12.45
N LEU A 198 0.20 17.42 12.24
CA LEU A 198 -1.10 16.79 12.43
C LEU A 198 -1.14 16.12 13.82
N PRO A 199 -1.94 16.63 14.77
CA PRO A 199 -2.12 15.96 16.05
C PRO A 199 -2.69 14.56 15.86
N GLY A 200 -2.18 13.55 16.60
CA GLY A 200 -2.60 12.15 16.41
C GLY A 200 -4.12 11.89 16.54
N LYS A 201 -4.87 12.74 17.26
CA LYS A 201 -6.35 12.74 17.29
C LYS A 201 -7.03 13.00 15.94
N LEU A 202 -6.32 13.65 15.02
CA LEU A 202 -6.76 13.99 13.66
C LEU A 202 -6.08 13.12 12.61
N GLN A 203 -5.14 12.24 12.96
CA GLN A 203 -4.55 11.27 12.04
C GLN A 203 -5.52 10.10 11.84
N ARG A 204 -6.47 10.26 10.92
CA ARG A 204 -7.56 9.30 10.69
C ARG A 204 -7.93 9.17 9.21
N ARG A 205 -8.50 8.02 8.88
CA ARG A 205 -9.25 7.79 7.63
C ARG A 205 -10.70 8.18 7.88
N LEU A 206 -11.22 9.10 7.07
CA LEU A 206 -12.65 9.42 7.02
C LEU A 206 -13.25 8.74 5.79
N ASP A 207 -14.28 7.93 5.99
CA ASP A 207 -15.16 7.46 4.93
C ASP A 207 -16.29 8.48 4.75
N VAL A 208 -16.47 8.94 3.52
CA VAL A 208 -17.45 9.97 3.13
C VAL A 208 -18.36 9.50 1.99
N ILE A 209 -18.39 8.19 1.69
CA ILE A 209 -19.20 7.60 0.61
C ILE A 209 -20.70 7.93 0.73
N ASP A 210 -21.22 7.98 1.96
CA ASP A 210 -22.63 8.28 2.27
C ASP A 210 -23.06 9.70 1.86
N PHE A 211 -22.10 10.61 1.64
CA PHE A 211 -22.38 11.99 1.24
C PHE A 211 -22.60 12.15 -0.27
N ALA A 212 -22.47 11.09 -1.08
CA ALA A 212 -22.69 11.10 -2.52
C ALA A 212 -21.92 12.25 -3.22
N THR A 213 -20.61 12.32 -2.94
CA THR A 213 -19.62 13.25 -3.49
C THR A 213 -18.61 12.51 -4.38
N PRO A 214 -17.76 13.20 -5.17
CA PRO A 214 -16.71 12.55 -5.97
C PRO A 214 -15.61 11.90 -5.12
N VAL A 215 -15.42 12.39 -3.90
CA VAL A 215 -14.49 11.88 -2.89
C VAL A 215 -15.21 10.82 -2.07
N HIS A 216 -14.54 9.68 -1.82
CA HIS A 216 -15.06 8.58 -0.97
C HIS A 216 -14.25 8.40 0.31
N LEU A 217 -12.93 8.61 0.25
CA LEU A 217 -12.02 8.45 1.38
C LEU A 217 -11.14 9.68 1.53
N ILE A 218 -10.92 10.10 2.76
CA ILE A 218 -10.00 11.18 3.12
C ILE A 218 -9.02 10.65 4.16
N ASP A 219 -7.78 10.42 3.75
CA ASP A 219 -6.69 10.02 4.62
C ASP A 219 -5.89 11.23 5.06
N SER A 220 -5.72 11.37 6.38
CA SER A 220 -4.91 12.42 6.99
C SER A 220 -3.72 11.79 7.71
N ILE A 221 -2.51 12.11 7.24
CA ILE A 221 -1.27 11.41 7.58
C ILE A 221 -0.18 12.42 7.92
N GLN A 222 0.53 12.23 9.04
CA GLN A 222 1.75 12.96 9.33
C GLN A 222 2.92 12.37 8.52
N THR A 223 3.63 13.19 7.77
CA THR A 223 4.84 12.82 7.03
C THR A 223 6.07 13.53 7.65
N PRO A 224 7.32 13.15 7.29
CA PRO A 224 8.51 13.85 7.75
C PRO A 224 8.60 15.32 7.29
N GLU A 225 7.96 15.68 6.18
CA GLU A 225 8.02 17.03 5.60
C GLU A 225 6.83 17.91 6.01
N GLY A 226 5.74 17.32 6.53
CA GLY A 226 4.53 18.04 6.96
C GLY A 226 3.29 17.16 7.01
N THR A 227 2.11 17.76 6.97
CA THR A 227 0.83 17.02 6.93
C THR A 227 0.47 16.71 5.49
N ARG A 228 0.08 15.45 5.20
CA ARG A 228 -0.46 15.01 3.91
C ARG A 228 -1.92 14.64 4.06
N LEU A 229 -2.76 15.18 3.18
CA LEU A 229 -4.17 14.81 3.04
C LEU A 229 -4.36 14.17 1.66
N VAL A 230 -4.84 12.93 1.62
CA VAL A 230 -5.13 12.20 0.38
C VAL A 230 -6.63 12.03 0.26
N LEU A 231 -7.23 12.62 -0.77
CA LEU A 231 -8.64 12.48 -1.09
C LEU A 231 -8.76 11.48 -2.26
N THR A 232 -9.25 10.28 -1.97
CA THR A 232 -9.50 9.26 -3.00
C THR A 232 -10.79 9.59 -3.74
N THR A 233 -10.72 9.68 -5.07
CA THR A 233 -11.84 10.16 -5.89
C THR A 233 -12.23 9.16 -6.99
N THR A 234 -13.46 9.30 -7.50
CA THR A 234 -13.92 8.54 -8.69
C THR A 234 -14.44 9.46 -9.79
N GLY A 235 -14.07 9.16 -11.03
CA GLY A 235 -14.55 9.87 -12.21
C GLY A 235 -13.75 11.12 -12.56
N LYS A 236 -14.31 11.97 -13.42
CA LYS A 236 -13.72 13.28 -13.75
C LYS A 236 -14.18 14.31 -12.72
N PHE A 237 -13.22 15.04 -12.15
CA PHE A 237 -13.48 16.07 -11.15
C PHE A 237 -12.65 17.32 -11.43
N GLU A 238 -13.22 18.46 -11.10
CA GLU A 238 -12.49 19.73 -10.92
C GLU A 238 -12.18 19.91 -9.44
N HIS A 239 -11.11 20.65 -9.15
CA HIS A 239 -10.74 20.96 -7.78
C HIS A 239 -10.33 22.43 -7.65
N LEU A 240 -10.63 23.02 -6.49
CA LEU A 240 -10.24 24.37 -6.11
C LEU A 240 -9.72 24.31 -4.68
N ALA A 241 -8.48 24.75 -4.46
CA ALA A 241 -7.87 24.80 -3.14
C ALA A 241 -7.41 26.24 -2.84
N TYR A 242 -7.86 26.76 -1.70
CA TYR A 242 -7.52 28.11 -1.24
C TYR A 242 -7.52 28.18 0.28
N GLN A 243 -6.67 29.04 0.84
CA GLN A 243 -6.68 29.37 2.26
C GLN A 243 -7.30 30.77 2.44
N SER A 244 -8.21 30.89 3.40
CA SER A 244 -8.84 32.13 3.82
C SER A 244 -8.68 32.27 5.34
N GLY A 245 -7.74 33.11 5.77
CA GLY A 245 -7.37 33.21 7.19
C GLY A 245 -6.84 31.87 7.72
N ASP A 246 -7.39 31.40 8.83
CA ASP A 246 -7.04 30.14 9.47
C ASP A 246 -7.64 28.90 8.78
N MET A 247 -8.54 29.06 7.80
CA MET A 247 -9.23 27.94 7.14
C MET A 247 -8.71 27.67 5.73
N LEU A 248 -8.16 26.46 5.53
CA LEU A 248 -7.91 25.89 4.21
C LEU A 248 -9.15 25.17 3.72
N VAL A 249 -9.63 25.51 2.53
CA VAL A 249 -10.76 24.89 1.87
C VAL A 249 -10.27 24.18 0.60
N VAL A 250 -10.55 22.88 0.52
CA VAL A 250 -10.32 22.06 -0.67
C VAL A 250 -11.69 21.59 -1.17
N GLU A 251 -12.11 22.12 -2.31
CA GLU A 251 -13.39 21.87 -2.93
C GLU A 251 -13.19 20.97 -4.16
N VAL A 252 -13.92 19.86 -4.24
CA VAL A 252 -13.84 18.85 -5.31
C VAL A 252 -15.22 18.69 -5.93
N LYS A 253 -15.38 19.10 -7.19
CA LYS A 253 -16.66 19.10 -7.90
C LYS A 253 -16.73 17.95 -8.91
N PRO A 254 -17.83 17.16 -8.95
CA PRO A 254 -18.03 16.22 -10.04
C PRO A 254 -18.14 17.01 -11.34
N VAL A 255 -17.36 16.65 -12.35
CA VAL A 255 -17.68 17.12 -13.70
C VAL A 255 -18.85 16.26 -14.16
N ALA A 256 -20.05 16.82 -14.15
CA ALA A 256 -21.24 16.11 -14.59
C ALA A 256 -21.05 15.66 -16.04
N GLU A 257 -21.40 14.42 -16.39
CA GLU A 257 -21.32 13.99 -17.79
C GLU A 257 -22.31 14.76 -18.69
N GLN A 258 -23.34 15.39 -18.09
CA GLN A 258 -24.17 16.39 -18.77
C GLN A 258 -23.45 17.74 -18.97
N SER A 259 -22.54 18.15 -18.09
CA SER A 259 -21.67 19.32 -18.37
C SER A 259 -20.44 18.95 -19.21
N LEU A 260 -20.17 17.68 -19.47
CA LEU A 260 -19.26 17.26 -20.56
C LEU A 260 -20.01 17.15 -21.89
N ALA A 261 -21.28 16.75 -21.89
CA ALA A 261 -22.15 16.94 -23.06
C ALA A 261 -22.37 18.44 -23.37
N ASP A 262 -22.40 19.31 -22.36
CA ASP A 262 -22.49 20.78 -22.51
C ASP A 262 -21.13 21.53 -22.42
N THR A 263 -19.99 20.82 -22.40
CA THR A 263 -18.64 21.39 -22.70
C THR A 263 -18.05 20.81 -23.99
N GLU A 264 -18.62 19.71 -24.49
CA GLU A 264 -18.56 19.32 -25.91
C GLU A 264 -19.73 19.93 -26.73
N SER A 265 -20.59 20.76 -26.13
CA SER A 265 -21.53 21.63 -26.86
C SER A 265 -20.85 22.96 -27.23
N GLU A 266 -20.17 22.93 -28.37
CA GLU A 266 -19.52 24.05 -29.05
C GLU A 266 -18.32 24.69 -28.32
N PHE A 267 -17.20 24.71 -29.05
CA PHE A 267 -16.00 25.50 -28.82
C PHE A 267 -16.28 26.82 -28.08
N GLY A 268 -15.52 27.10 -27.02
CA GLY A 268 -15.48 28.41 -26.39
C GLY A 268 -14.99 29.46 -27.39
N PHE A 269 -15.94 30.08 -28.09
CA PHE A 269 -15.67 31.07 -29.12
C PHE A 269 -15.36 32.42 -28.46
N GLU A 270 -14.09 32.65 -28.15
CA GLU A 270 -13.56 33.83 -27.43
C GLU A 270 -13.44 35.07 -28.33
N GLY A 271 -13.70 34.94 -29.63
CA GLY A 271 -13.52 36.00 -30.62
C GLY A 271 -14.35 37.27 -30.38
N GLU A 272 -13.78 38.42 -30.78
CA GLU A 272 -14.50 39.70 -30.83
C GLU A 272 -15.85 39.57 -31.58
N LYS A 273 -16.91 40.14 -30.98
CA LYS A 273 -18.28 39.96 -31.44
C LYS A 273 -18.59 40.88 -32.61
N LEU A 274 -19.04 40.27 -33.70
CA LEU A 274 -19.31 40.94 -34.96
C LEU A 274 -20.79 40.84 -35.35
N SER A 275 -21.27 41.81 -36.13
CA SER A 275 -22.61 41.78 -36.73
C SER A 275 -22.49 42.06 -38.23
N LEU A 276 -22.84 41.07 -39.05
CA LEU A 276 -22.71 41.10 -40.51
C LEU A 276 -24.05 40.74 -41.15
N ASN A 277 -24.37 41.37 -42.28
CA ASN A 277 -25.55 41.04 -43.05
C ASN A 277 -25.18 41.02 -44.54
N PHE A 278 -24.95 39.82 -45.07
CA PHE A 278 -24.60 39.62 -46.46
C PHE A 278 -25.68 38.83 -47.19
N GLN A 279 -26.02 39.31 -48.37
CA GLN A 279 -26.92 38.64 -49.31
C GLN A 279 -26.12 38.32 -50.56
N ASN A 280 -26.01 37.04 -50.90
CA ASN A 280 -25.32 36.55 -52.10
C ASN A 280 -23.88 37.06 -52.27
N ILE A 281 -23.05 36.94 -51.23
CA ILE A 281 -21.62 37.29 -51.27
C ILE A 281 -20.76 36.04 -51.53
N GLU A 282 -19.60 36.19 -52.16
CA GLU A 282 -18.65 35.08 -52.33
C GLU A 282 -18.02 34.66 -50.99
N VAL A 283 -17.90 33.36 -50.76
CA VAL A 283 -17.33 32.81 -49.51
C VAL A 283 -15.91 33.33 -49.25
N ARG A 284 -15.09 33.50 -50.31
CA ARG A 284 -13.72 34.03 -50.20
C ARG A 284 -13.69 35.45 -49.63
N ALA A 285 -14.59 36.32 -50.06
CA ALA A 285 -14.68 37.71 -49.59
C ALA A 285 -15.12 37.80 -48.11
N VAL A 286 -16.00 36.89 -47.67
CA VAL A 286 -16.40 36.80 -46.24
C VAL A 286 -15.25 36.30 -45.38
N LEU A 287 -14.56 35.25 -45.82
CA LEU A 287 -13.41 34.70 -45.09
C LEU A 287 -12.27 35.72 -44.99
N GLN A 288 -12.00 36.47 -46.07
CA GLN A 288 -11.02 37.55 -46.05
C GLN A 288 -11.39 38.64 -45.05
N LEU A 289 -12.64 39.11 -45.05
CA LEU A 289 -13.09 40.12 -44.09
C LEU A 289 -12.97 39.66 -42.63
N LEU A 290 -13.23 38.37 -42.34
CA LEU A 290 -13.06 37.79 -41.00
C LEU A 290 -11.59 37.65 -40.60
N ALA A 291 -10.69 37.45 -41.56
CA ALA A 291 -9.25 37.40 -41.31
C ALA A 291 -8.65 38.81 -41.10
N ASP A 292 -9.02 39.76 -41.95
CA ASP A 292 -8.63 41.17 -41.86
C ASP A 292 -9.06 41.79 -40.52
N PHE A 293 -10.26 41.44 -40.03
CA PHE A 293 -10.78 41.90 -38.74
C PHE A 293 -9.91 41.47 -37.54
N ASN A 294 -9.23 40.33 -37.63
CA ASN A 294 -8.39 39.76 -36.56
C ASN A 294 -6.89 39.88 -36.83
N GLY A 295 -6.48 40.60 -37.88
CA GLY A 295 -5.08 40.75 -38.27
C GLY A 295 -4.37 39.44 -38.68
N MET A 296 -5.13 38.38 -38.99
CA MET A 296 -4.58 37.08 -39.40
C MET A 296 -4.38 37.02 -40.91
N ASN A 297 -3.30 36.37 -41.36
CA ASN A 297 -3.08 36.16 -42.78
C ASN A 297 -3.87 34.95 -43.28
N LEU A 298 -4.78 35.16 -44.22
CA LEU A 298 -5.59 34.11 -44.84
C LEU A 298 -4.99 33.65 -46.18
N VAL A 299 -4.84 32.33 -46.33
CA VAL A 299 -4.58 31.68 -47.62
C VAL A 299 -5.79 30.81 -47.95
N THR A 300 -6.49 31.13 -49.05
CA THR A 300 -7.66 30.36 -49.53
C THR A 300 -7.31 29.61 -50.82
N SER A 301 -7.53 28.29 -50.85
CA SER A 301 -7.32 27.48 -52.07
C SER A 301 -8.24 27.96 -53.21
N ASP A 302 -7.80 27.84 -54.46
CA ASP A 302 -8.59 28.23 -55.64
C ASP A 302 -9.87 27.40 -55.78
N THR A 303 -9.89 26.21 -55.17
CA THR A 303 -11.05 25.31 -55.09
C THR A 303 -12.19 25.83 -54.21
N VAL A 304 -11.94 26.84 -53.36
CA VAL A 304 -12.96 27.48 -52.52
C VAL A 304 -13.85 28.37 -53.38
N THR A 305 -15.01 27.82 -53.79
CA THR A 305 -16.00 28.46 -54.65
C THR A 305 -17.39 28.43 -54.04
N GLY A 306 -18.21 29.42 -54.41
CA GLY A 306 -19.62 29.50 -54.02
C GLY A 306 -20.02 30.80 -53.33
N ASN A 307 -21.31 31.07 -53.38
CA ASN A 307 -21.98 32.19 -52.72
C ASN A 307 -22.58 31.77 -51.37
N LEU A 308 -22.71 32.73 -50.47
CA LEU A 308 -23.34 32.58 -49.16
C LEU A 308 -24.26 33.78 -48.91
N THR A 309 -25.40 33.51 -48.27
CA THR A 309 -26.27 34.54 -47.67
C THR A 309 -26.26 34.26 -46.17
N LEU A 310 -25.78 35.22 -45.39
CA LEU A 310 -25.55 35.04 -43.96
C LEU A 310 -25.87 36.34 -43.21
N ARG A 311 -26.63 36.20 -42.12
CA ARG A 311 -26.97 37.30 -41.23
C ARG A 311 -26.57 36.94 -39.80
N LEU A 312 -25.48 37.51 -39.35
CA LEU A 312 -24.93 37.36 -38.00
C LEU A 312 -25.25 38.62 -37.18
N LYS A 313 -25.65 38.44 -35.93
CA LYS A 313 -25.89 39.54 -35.00
C LYS A 313 -25.27 39.20 -33.65
N ASN A 314 -24.25 39.96 -33.25
CA ASN A 314 -23.54 39.80 -31.98
C ASN A 314 -22.93 38.39 -31.80
N VAL A 315 -22.32 37.85 -32.86
CA VAL A 315 -21.72 36.51 -32.90
C VAL A 315 -20.18 36.68 -32.90
N PRO A 316 -19.43 35.93 -32.06
CA PRO A 316 -17.97 35.85 -32.13
C PRO A 316 -17.47 35.51 -33.54
N TRP A 317 -16.36 36.09 -33.99
CA TRP A 317 -15.86 35.91 -35.36
C TRP A 317 -15.41 34.48 -35.68
N ASP A 318 -14.97 33.74 -34.67
CA ASP A 318 -14.54 32.35 -34.69
C ASP A 318 -15.74 31.41 -34.77
N GLN A 319 -16.82 31.71 -34.03
CA GLN A 319 -18.12 31.04 -34.23
C GLN A 319 -18.65 31.28 -35.65
N ALA A 320 -18.55 32.53 -36.13
CA ALA A 320 -18.92 32.88 -37.49
C ALA A 320 -18.09 32.12 -38.54
N LEU A 321 -16.78 31.99 -38.32
CA LEU A 321 -15.86 31.25 -39.18
C LEU A 321 -16.22 29.76 -39.22
N ASP A 322 -16.38 29.11 -38.07
CA ASP A 322 -16.72 27.68 -37.98
C ASP A 322 -18.07 27.37 -38.65
N ILE A 323 -19.09 28.22 -38.43
CA ILE A 323 -20.39 28.11 -39.13
C ILE A 323 -20.20 28.17 -40.66
N ILE A 324 -19.36 29.10 -41.17
CA ILE A 324 -19.08 29.22 -42.61
C ILE A 324 -18.34 28.00 -43.14
N LEU A 325 -17.32 27.52 -42.41
CA LEU A 325 -16.53 26.35 -42.76
C LEU A 325 -17.41 25.08 -42.84
N LYS A 326 -18.18 24.78 -41.78
CA LYS A 326 -19.11 23.65 -41.72
C LYS A 326 -20.17 23.71 -42.82
N THR A 327 -20.80 24.87 -43.03
CA THR A 327 -21.87 25.05 -44.05
C THR A 327 -21.38 24.85 -45.48
N LYS A 328 -20.07 25.00 -45.73
CA LYS A 328 -19.46 24.84 -47.07
C LYS A 328 -18.50 23.64 -47.19
N GLY A 329 -18.40 22.78 -46.18
CA GLY A 329 -17.52 21.61 -46.20
C GLY A 329 -16.02 21.94 -46.28
N LEU A 330 -15.64 23.11 -45.78
CA LEU A 330 -14.27 23.59 -45.74
C LEU A 330 -13.63 23.20 -44.40
N GLY A 331 -12.32 22.94 -44.41
CA GLY A 331 -11.51 22.82 -43.21
C GLY A 331 -10.56 24.01 -43.07
N MET A 332 -10.09 24.26 -41.85
CA MET A 332 -9.02 25.20 -41.56
C MET A 332 -7.80 24.46 -41.01
N ARG A 333 -6.59 24.94 -41.36
CA ARG A 333 -5.35 24.57 -40.67
C ARG A 333 -4.61 25.84 -40.30
N GLN A 334 -4.29 26.00 -39.02
CA GLN A 334 -3.58 27.16 -38.49
C GLN A 334 -2.12 26.82 -38.23
N ASN A 335 -1.22 27.56 -38.87
CA ASN A 335 0.23 27.48 -38.67
C ASN A 335 0.71 28.83 -38.15
N GLY A 336 0.55 29.06 -36.84
CA GLY A 336 0.87 30.35 -36.21
C GLY A 336 -0.04 31.48 -36.71
N ASN A 337 0.56 32.47 -37.37
CA ASN A 337 -0.12 33.67 -37.88
C ASN A 337 -0.74 33.51 -39.29
N VAL A 338 -0.71 32.29 -39.86
CA VAL A 338 -1.29 31.99 -41.17
C VAL A 338 -2.37 30.93 -41.02
N MET A 339 -3.55 31.23 -41.55
CA MET A 339 -4.68 30.31 -41.64
C MET A 339 -4.87 29.86 -43.09
N LEU A 340 -4.76 28.56 -43.31
CA LEU A 340 -5.06 27.92 -44.59
C LEU A 340 -6.51 27.42 -44.58
N ILE A 341 -7.33 27.86 -45.54
CA ILE A 341 -8.69 27.36 -45.75
C ILE A 341 -8.81 26.70 -47.13
N ALA A 342 -9.24 25.44 -47.12
CA ALA A 342 -9.45 24.62 -48.30
C ALA A 342 -10.58 23.59 -48.04
N PRO A 343 -11.14 22.92 -49.06
CA PRO A 343 -12.09 21.83 -48.86
C PRO A 343 -11.55 20.75 -47.91
N ALA A 344 -12.38 20.27 -46.99
CA ALA A 344 -11.92 19.35 -45.94
C ALA A 344 -11.26 18.06 -46.50
N ALA A 345 -11.72 17.59 -47.66
CA ALA A 345 -11.13 16.46 -48.38
C ALA A 345 -9.70 16.72 -48.89
N GLU A 346 -9.38 17.95 -49.31
CA GLU A 346 -8.04 18.35 -49.78
C GLU A 346 -7.05 18.38 -48.60
N ILE A 347 -7.51 18.93 -47.46
CA ILE A 347 -6.77 18.99 -46.20
C ILE A 347 -6.46 17.59 -45.66
N ALA A 348 -7.44 16.68 -45.67
CA ALA A 348 -7.29 15.30 -45.23
C ALA A 348 -6.41 14.47 -46.18
N ALA A 349 -6.52 14.67 -47.50
CA ALA A 349 -5.67 14.00 -48.49
C ALA A 349 -4.20 14.40 -48.32
N ARG A 350 -3.93 15.69 -48.13
CA ARG A 350 -2.57 16.21 -47.88
C ARG A 350 -2.01 15.70 -46.55
N GLU A 351 -2.80 15.68 -45.48
CA GLU A 351 -2.36 15.17 -44.18
C GLU A 351 -2.05 13.68 -44.22
N LYS A 352 -2.88 12.90 -44.92
CA LYS A 352 -2.60 11.49 -45.20
C LYS A 352 -1.28 11.32 -45.96
N GLN A 353 -1.02 12.14 -46.99
CA GLN A 353 0.25 12.13 -47.72
C GLN A 353 1.45 12.53 -46.85
N GLU A 354 1.30 13.53 -45.97
CA GLU A 354 2.36 13.97 -45.04
C GLU A 354 2.67 12.88 -43.98
N LEU A 355 1.65 12.19 -43.47
CA LEU A 355 1.80 11.04 -42.57
C LEU A 355 2.35 9.80 -43.27
N GLU A 356 1.95 9.52 -44.51
CA GLU A 356 2.51 8.44 -45.34
C GLU A 356 3.98 8.73 -45.71
N ALA A 357 4.33 9.96 -46.08
CA ALA A 357 5.70 10.38 -46.33
C ALA A 357 6.56 10.29 -45.05
N ARG A 358 6.01 10.64 -43.88
CA ARG A 358 6.70 10.47 -42.59
C ARG A 358 6.91 9.00 -42.22
N LYS A 359 5.94 8.13 -42.51
CA LYS A 359 6.10 6.67 -42.36
C LYS A 359 7.16 6.12 -43.32
N GLN A 360 7.12 6.52 -44.59
CA GLN A 360 8.14 6.17 -45.58
C GLN A 360 9.53 6.65 -45.16
N LEU A 361 9.65 7.84 -44.56
CA LEU A 361 10.93 8.33 -44.04
C LEU A 361 11.50 7.39 -42.98
N VAL A 362 10.69 6.99 -41.99
CA VAL A 362 11.07 6.03 -40.94
C VAL A 362 11.35 4.63 -41.50
N GLU A 363 10.59 4.19 -42.50
CA GLU A 363 10.83 2.91 -43.18
C GLU A 363 12.13 2.92 -44.03
N LEU A 364 12.54 4.09 -44.54
CA LEU A 364 13.77 4.30 -45.31
C LEU A 364 15.00 4.58 -44.44
N GLU A 365 14.85 4.68 -43.11
CA GLU A 365 16.00 4.81 -42.21
C GLU A 365 16.93 3.58 -42.33
N PRO A 366 18.27 3.79 -42.33
CA PRO A 366 19.23 2.70 -42.36
C PRO A 366 19.19 1.94 -41.03
N LEU A 367 19.20 0.60 -41.13
CA LEU A 367 19.33 -0.29 -39.99
C LEU A 367 20.82 -0.46 -39.65
N TYR A 368 21.14 -0.33 -38.37
CA TYR A 368 22.47 -0.61 -37.83
C TYR A 368 22.43 -1.91 -37.02
N SER A 369 23.57 -2.59 -36.93
CA SER A 369 23.74 -3.75 -36.05
C SER A 369 24.73 -3.40 -34.93
N GLU A 370 24.35 -3.67 -33.69
CA GLU A 370 25.18 -3.48 -32.50
C GLU A 370 25.17 -4.74 -31.63
N ILE A 371 26.29 -5.02 -30.95
CA ILE A 371 26.43 -6.15 -30.03
C ILE A 371 26.47 -5.57 -28.61
N PHE A 372 25.60 -6.07 -27.75
CA PHE A 372 25.54 -5.74 -26.34
C PHE A 372 25.96 -6.96 -25.51
N GLU A 373 26.94 -6.80 -24.64
CA GLU A 373 27.34 -7.82 -23.67
C GLU A 373 26.49 -7.67 -22.40
N VAL A 374 25.96 -8.78 -21.88
CA VAL A 374 25.12 -8.80 -20.67
C VAL A 374 25.88 -9.52 -19.56
N ASN A 375 25.94 -8.93 -18.37
CA ASN A 375 26.89 -9.34 -17.32
C ASN A 375 26.21 -10.12 -16.19
N PHE A 376 25.06 -9.65 -15.73
CA PHE A 376 24.33 -10.20 -14.58
C PHE A 376 23.05 -10.94 -15.00
N ALA A 377 22.36 -10.45 -16.02
CA ALA A 377 21.18 -11.09 -16.59
C ALA A 377 21.53 -12.13 -17.68
N LYS A 378 20.62 -13.07 -17.96
CA LYS A 378 20.77 -13.97 -19.11
C LYS A 378 20.30 -13.27 -20.38
N ALA A 379 21.13 -13.28 -21.42
CA ALA A 379 20.79 -12.72 -22.72
C ALA A 379 19.51 -13.36 -23.31
N THR A 380 19.25 -14.65 -23.09
CA THR A 380 17.99 -15.30 -23.51
C THR A 380 16.75 -14.67 -22.87
N GLU A 381 16.81 -14.30 -21.59
CA GLU A 381 15.69 -13.70 -20.86
C GLU A 381 15.52 -12.22 -21.27
N MET A 382 16.62 -11.50 -21.48
CA MET A 382 16.59 -10.13 -22.03
C MET A 382 16.04 -10.07 -23.45
N ALA A 383 16.44 -10.98 -24.34
CA ALA A 383 15.88 -11.07 -25.69
C ALA A 383 14.39 -11.41 -25.70
N ALA A 384 13.92 -12.21 -24.74
CA ALA A 384 12.49 -12.45 -24.56
C ALA A 384 11.75 -11.15 -24.20
N ILE A 385 12.27 -10.32 -23.29
CA ILE A 385 11.66 -9.02 -22.94
C ILE A 385 11.64 -8.05 -24.14
N LEU A 386 12.69 -8.05 -24.98
CA LEU A 386 12.77 -7.17 -26.16
C LEU A 386 11.84 -7.58 -27.30
N THR A 387 11.45 -8.86 -27.38
CA THR A 387 10.61 -9.43 -28.45
C THR A 387 9.17 -9.70 -28.03
N THR A 388 8.93 -9.94 -26.75
CA THR A 388 7.62 -10.34 -26.21
C THR A 388 6.79 -9.11 -25.85
N THR A 389 5.81 -8.81 -26.69
CA THR A 389 4.62 -8.09 -26.24
C THR A 389 3.84 -8.98 -25.25
N GLN A 390 3.47 -8.44 -24.09
CA GLN A 390 2.39 -9.01 -23.28
C GLN A 390 1.07 -8.85 -24.07
N GLY A 391 0.76 -9.82 -24.93
CA GLY A 391 -0.39 -9.74 -25.84
C GLY A 391 -0.26 -10.63 -27.08
N GLN A 392 0.06 -11.91 -26.91
CA GLN A 392 0.07 -12.87 -28.01
C GLN A 392 -1.37 -13.24 -28.42
N THR A 393 -1.92 -12.57 -29.44
CA THR A 393 -2.94 -13.18 -30.32
C THR A 393 -2.84 -12.71 -31.77
N THR A 394 -2.53 -13.67 -32.64
CA THR A 394 -2.97 -13.79 -34.03
C THR A 394 -2.39 -12.86 -35.12
N ALA A 395 -1.91 -13.51 -36.18
CA ALA A 395 -1.45 -12.99 -37.46
C ALA A 395 -1.99 -11.63 -37.94
N GLY A 396 -1.06 -10.71 -38.26
CA GLY A 396 -1.30 -9.61 -39.20
C GLY A 396 -1.26 -8.17 -38.66
N GLY A 397 -0.90 -7.95 -37.39
CA GLY A 397 -0.79 -6.62 -36.78
C GLY A 397 0.59 -6.34 -36.16
N SER A 398 1.13 -5.15 -36.40
CA SER A 398 2.46 -4.64 -35.99
C SER A 398 3.00 -5.09 -34.63
N ALA A 399 4.31 -5.34 -34.59
CA ALA A 399 5.03 -5.70 -33.37
C ALA A 399 5.19 -4.48 -32.44
N GLY A 400 4.40 -4.43 -31.35
CA GLY A 400 4.50 -3.40 -30.31
C GLY A 400 5.62 -3.66 -29.28
N GLY A 401 6.76 -4.22 -29.70
CA GLY A 401 7.91 -4.44 -28.82
C GLY A 401 8.76 -3.17 -28.66
N PHE A 402 9.85 -3.26 -27.88
CA PHE A 402 10.85 -2.19 -27.78
C PHE A 402 11.74 -2.07 -29.04
N LEU A 403 11.51 -2.92 -30.04
CA LEU A 403 12.16 -2.94 -31.35
C LEU A 403 11.17 -2.46 -32.43
N SER A 404 11.67 -1.89 -33.53
CA SER A 404 10.81 -1.51 -34.66
C SER A 404 10.21 -2.75 -35.37
N ASN A 405 9.21 -2.52 -36.22
CA ASN A 405 8.67 -3.54 -37.14
C ASN A 405 9.75 -4.20 -38.05
N ARG A 406 10.92 -3.57 -38.22
CA ARG A 406 12.06 -4.11 -39.00
C ARG A 406 13.21 -4.60 -38.10
N GLY A 407 13.09 -4.41 -36.79
CA GLY A 407 14.07 -4.76 -35.78
C GLY A 407 14.17 -6.27 -35.55
N SER A 408 15.35 -6.74 -35.19
CA SER A 408 15.58 -8.15 -34.86
C SER A 408 16.68 -8.29 -33.82
N VAL A 409 16.49 -9.19 -32.84
CA VAL A 409 17.51 -9.57 -31.85
C VAL A 409 17.88 -11.04 -32.01
N VAL A 410 19.17 -11.33 -31.90
CA VAL A 410 19.75 -12.69 -31.88
C VAL A 410 20.63 -12.82 -30.65
N VAL A 411 20.59 -13.98 -29.98
CA VAL A 411 21.37 -14.27 -28.76
C VAL A 411 22.58 -15.13 -29.13
N ASP A 412 23.80 -14.68 -28.84
CA ASP A 412 24.96 -15.59 -28.72
C ASP A 412 25.04 -16.06 -27.27
N GLN A 413 24.57 -17.29 -27.02
CA GLN A 413 24.58 -17.91 -25.70
C GLN A 413 26.00 -18.20 -25.19
N ARG A 414 27.00 -18.33 -26.07
CA ARG A 414 28.38 -18.66 -25.70
C ARG A 414 29.11 -17.48 -25.06
N THR A 415 28.74 -16.25 -25.41
CA THR A 415 29.30 -15.01 -24.85
C THR A 415 28.30 -14.20 -24.03
N ASN A 416 27.09 -14.73 -23.81
CA ASN A 416 25.97 -14.03 -23.18
C ASN A 416 25.70 -12.64 -23.82
N SER A 417 25.79 -12.56 -25.15
CA SER A 417 25.69 -11.32 -25.90
C SER A 417 24.41 -11.26 -26.74
N LEU A 418 23.89 -10.05 -26.89
CA LEU A 418 22.74 -9.72 -27.73
C LEU A 418 23.21 -8.99 -28.98
N LEU A 419 23.00 -9.60 -30.16
CA LEU A 419 23.17 -8.93 -31.44
C LEU A 419 21.82 -8.33 -31.85
N LEU A 420 21.72 -7.00 -31.74
CA LEU A 420 20.53 -6.24 -32.12
C LEU A 420 20.75 -5.61 -33.49
N ARG A 421 19.69 -5.58 -34.30
CA ARG A 421 19.65 -4.80 -35.54
C ARG A 421 18.37 -3.98 -35.59
N ASP A 422 18.49 -2.65 -35.57
CA ASP A 422 17.35 -1.71 -35.63
C ASP A 422 17.81 -0.30 -36.10
N THR A 423 16.92 0.68 -36.09
CA THR A 423 17.26 2.10 -36.32
C THR A 423 18.13 2.66 -35.18
N ALA A 424 18.94 3.69 -35.48
CA ALA A 424 19.88 4.26 -34.51
C ALA A 424 19.19 4.81 -33.25
N THR A 425 17.98 5.36 -33.38
CA THR A 425 17.17 5.87 -32.26
C THR A 425 16.77 4.73 -31.31
N ASN A 426 16.23 3.64 -31.85
CA ASN A 426 15.81 2.49 -31.05
C ASN A 426 16.99 1.80 -30.35
N LEU A 427 18.14 1.64 -31.03
CA LEU A 427 19.34 1.07 -30.41
C LEU A 427 19.82 1.91 -29.22
N ALA A 428 19.72 3.25 -29.28
CA ALA A 428 20.08 4.14 -28.18
C ALA A 428 19.12 4.02 -26.98
N ASP A 429 17.84 3.77 -27.20
CA ASP A 429 16.86 3.60 -26.11
C ASP A 429 16.89 2.18 -25.53
N VAL A 430 17.09 1.15 -26.35
CA VAL A 430 17.31 -0.22 -25.88
C VAL A 430 18.62 -0.35 -25.10
N ARG A 431 19.68 0.39 -25.46
CA ARG A 431 20.91 0.49 -24.64
C ARG A 431 20.61 0.97 -23.22
N LYS A 432 19.93 2.11 -23.07
CA LYS A 432 19.53 2.67 -21.76
C LYS A 432 18.62 1.72 -20.97
N LEU A 433 17.85 0.89 -21.67
CA LEU A 433 16.99 -0.12 -21.06
C LEU A 433 17.83 -1.30 -20.53
N ILE A 434 18.76 -1.84 -21.33
CA ILE A 434 19.69 -2.91 -20.92
C ILE A 434 20.55 -2.45 -19.74
N GLU A 435 21.14 -1.24 -19.79
CA GLU A 435 21.94 -0.66 -18.69
C GLU A 435 21.17 -0.53 -17.36
N LYS A 436 19.84 -0.45 -17.39
CA LYS A 436 18.99 -0.40 -16.18
C LYS A 436 18.51 -1.76 -15.70
N LEU A 437 18.49 -2.76 -16.59
CA LEU A 437 18.05 -4.13 -16.29
C LEU A 437 19.22 -5.03 -15.85
N ASP A 438 20.41 -4.80 -16.39
CA ASP A 438 21.63 -5.58 -16.10
C ASP A 438 22.28 -5.12 -14.78
N ILE A 439 21.57 -5.33 -13.68
CA ILE A 439 22.03 -5.07 -12.30
C ILE A 439 22.23 -6.39 -11.53
N PRO A 440 23.20 -6.45 -10.60
CA PRO A 440 23.41 -7.64 -9.77
C PRO A 440 22.18 -7.93 -8.90
N VAL A 441 21.73 -9.18 -8.90
CA VAL A 441 20.62 -9.63 -8.05
C VAL A 441 21.07 -9.82 -6.61
N ARG A 442 20.30 -9.27 -5.66
CA ARG A 442 20.52 -9.47 -4.22
C ARG A 442 20.26 -10.93 -3.84
N GLN A 443 21.07 -11.46 -2.91
CA GLN A 443 20.94 -12.81 -2.38
C GLN A 443 20.35 -12.80 -0.96
N VAL A 444 19.66 -13.89 -0.60
CA VAL A 444 19.08 -14.11 0.73
C VAL A 444 19.58 -15.46 1.24
N LEU A 445 20.09 -15.48 2.47
CA LEU A 445 20.24 -16.69 3.27
C LEU A 445 18.93 -16.92 4.03
N ILE A 446 18.37 -18.12 3.93
CA ILE A 446 17.21 -18.55 4.69
C ILE A 446 17.66 -19.66 5.64
N GLU A 447 17.43 -19.44 6.93
CA GLU A 447 17.62 -20.45 7.97
C GLU A 447 16.24 -20.82 8.54
N SER A 448 15.86 -22.09 8.41
CA SER A 448 14.69 -22.63 9.11
C SER A 448 15.16 -23.41 10.33
N ARG A 449 14.38 -23.41 11.41
CA ARG A 449 14.64 -24.23 12.60
C ARG A 449 13.37 -24.97 12.97
N ILE A 450 13.44 -26.29 12.97
CA ILE A 450 12.38 -27.18 13.44
C ILE A 450 12.81 -27.67 14.83
N VAL A 451 12.01 -27.34 15.84
CA VAL A 451 12.22 -27.78 17.23
C VAL A 451 11.11 -28.76 17.58
N ILE A 452 11.49 -29.95 18.05
CA ILE A 452 10.58 -30.97 18.57
C ILE A 452 10.96 -31.21 20.03
N ALA A 453 10.07 -30.88 20.95
CA ALA A 453 10.22 -31.13 22.37
C ALA A 453 9.28 -32.25 22.81
N ASN A 454 9.81 -33.25 23.51
CA ASN A 454 9.08 -34.39 24.05
C ASN A 454 9.23 -34.42 25.57
N ASN A 455 8.13 -34.62 26.28
CA ASN A 455 8.08 -34.81 27.72
C ASN A 455 7.09 -35.95 28.04
N ASP A 456 7.67 -37.13 28.31
CA ASP A 456 6.95 -38.37 28.57
C ASP A 456 7.05 -38.72 30.06
N PHE A 457 5.92 -39.03 30.68
CA PHE A 457 5.84 -39.47 32.07
C PHE A 457 4.99 -40.73 32.16
N ALA A 458 5.53 -41.78 32.77
CA ALA A 458 4.79 -43.01 33.05
C ALA A 458 4.95 -43.40 34.52
N LYS A 459 3.88 -43.89 35.13
CA LYS A 459 3.88 -44.41 36.50
C LYS A 459 2.96 -45.61 36.59
N GLU A 460 3.49 -46.71 37.10
CA GLU A 460 2.78 -47.96 37.28
C GLU A 460 3.06 -48.54 38.67
N LEU A 461 2.01 -48.97 39.37
CA LEU A 461 2.13 -49.67 40.64
C LEU A 461 1.26 -50.92 40.60
N GLY A 462 1.89 -52.09 40.73
CA GLY A 462 1.23 -53.39 40.68
C GLY A 462 1.58 -54.27 41.89
N VAL A 463 0.72 -55.25 42.15
CA VAL A 463 0.81 -56.16 43.30
C VAL A 463 0.57 -57.61 42.87
N ARG A 464 1.37 -58.51 43.43
CA ARG A 464 1.17 -59.95 43.37
C ARG A 464 1.02 -60.48 44.79
N PHE A 465 0.04 -61.34 45.01
CA PHE A 465 -0.25 -61.91 46.31
C PHE A 465 -0.78 -63.33 46.16
N GLY A 466 -0.26 -64.26 46.97
CA GLY A 466 -0.71 -65.64 47.03
C GLY A 466 -0.75 -66.14 48.47
N THR A 467 -1.75 -66.96 48.79
CA THR A 467 -1.78 -67.78 49.99
C THR A 467 -1.94 -69.23 49.59
N SER A 468 -1.11 -70.10 50.17
CA SER A 468 -1.31 -71.54 50.09
C SER A 468 -1.22 -72.17 51.47
N ALA A 469 -1.98 -73.22 51.71
CA ALA A 469 -1.90 -73.99 52.95
C ALA A 469 -2.25 -75.46 52.74
N ARG A 470 -1.57 -76.35 53.48
CA ARG A 470 -1.80 -77.80 53.46
C ARG A 470 -2.13 -78.33 54.85
N SER A 471 -3.28 -79.00 54.97
CA SER A 471 -3.64 -79.75 56.17
C SER A 471 -3.30 -81.22 55.99
N GLY A 472 -2.17 -81.64 56.56
CA GLY A 472 -1.72 -83.04 56.54
C GLY A 472 -2.63 -84.02 57.30
N THR A 473 -3.51 -83.51 58.17
CA THR A 473 -4.47 -84.32 58.94
C THR A 473 -5.85 -84.41 58.29
N LEU A 474 -6.25 -83.41 57.49
CA LEU A 474 -7.55 -83.38 56.79
C LEU A 474 -7.45 -83.76 55.31
N GLY A 475 -6.23 -83.89 54.77
CA GLY A 475 -6.02 -84.10 53.33
C GLY A 475 -6.58 -82.95 52.49
N ALA A 476 -6.48 -81.72 52.99
CA ALA A 476 -7.08 -80.54 52.36
C ALA A 476 -6.02 -79.48 52.04
N GLY A 477 -6.20 -78.81 50.91
CA GLY A 477 -5.29 -77.80 50.39
C GLY A 477 -6.03 -76.54 49.94
N THR A 478 -5.33 -75.40 49.98
CA THR A 478 -5.75 -74.15 49.34
C THR A 478 -4.54 -73.48 48.65
N SER A 479 -4.81 -72.75 47.58
CA SER A 479 -3.85 -72.07 46.67
C SER A 479 -4.62 -71.03 45.84
N GLY A 480 -3.92 -70.21 45.05
CA GLY A 480 -4.53 -69.28 44.10
C GLY A 480 -5.17 -69.90 42.84
N SER A 481 -4.83 -71.14 42.50
CA SER A 481 -5.35 -71.84 41.30
C SER A 481 -5.63 -73.31 41.55
N LEU A 482 -6.52 -73.89 40.74
CA LEU A 482 -6.83 -75.33 40.77
C LEU A 482 -5.63 -76.17 40.30
N GLU A 483 -4.78 -75.65 39.42
CA GLU A 483 -3.55 -76.30 38.95
C GLU A 483 -2.51 -76.42 40.08
N GLY A 484 -2.51 -75.46 41.02
CA GLY A 484 -1.72 -75.52 42.25
C GLY A 484 -2.13 -76.63 43.23
N LEU A 485 -3.28 -77.27 43.03
CA LEU A 485 -3.83 -78.33 43.89
C LEU A 485 -3.73 -79.70 43.20
N GLN A 486 -2.92 -80.60 43.74
CA GLN A 486 -2.79 -81.97 43.22
C GLN A 486 -3.36 -83.00 44.19
N VAL A 487 -4.02 -84.03 43.65
CA VAL A 487 -4.41 -85.23 44.41
C VAL A 487 -3.24 -86.22 44.38
N PRO A 488 -2.58 -86.55 45.51
CA PRO A 488 -1.50 -87.54 45.51
C PRO A 488 -2.03 -88.94 45.21
N ALA A 489 -1.41 -89.62 44.24
CA ALA A 489 -1.85 -90.93 43.74
C ALA A 489 -1.90 -92.07 44.79
N THR A 490 -1.37 -91.84 46.00
CA THR A 490 -1.38 -92.80 47.11
C THR A 490 -2.62 -92.69 48.03
N ASN A 491 -3.44 -91.64 47.90
CA ASN A 491 -4.68 -91.47 48.67
C ASN A 491 -5.72 -90.66 47.85
N ASN A 492 -6.73 -91.33 47.31
CA ASN A 492 -7.79 -90.73 46.46
C ASN A 492 -8.67 -89.65 47.13
N ASN A 493 -8.44 -89.34 48.41
CA ASN A 493 -9.27 -88.42 49.20
C ASN A 493 -8.45 -87.29 49.85
N SER A 494 -7.24 -87.03 49.36
CA SER A 494 -6.38 -85.94 49.82
C SER A 494 -6.04 -85.00 48.67
N VAL A 495 -6.29 -83.70 48.84
CA VAL A 495 -5.81 -82.64 47.95
C VAL A 495 -4.66 -81.93 48.66
N VAL A 496 -3.48 -81.90 48.04
CA VAL A 496 -2.27 -81.28 48.59
C VAL A 496 -1.76 -80.23 47.60
N PRO A 497 -1.50 -78.98 48.02
CA PRO A 497 -0.89 -78.00 47.14
C PRO A 497 0.50 -78.48 46.74
N THR A 498 0.83 -78.37 45.46
CA THR A 498 2.12 -78.84 44.96
C THR A 498 3.22 -77.94 45.52
N ASN A 499 4.35 -78.54 45.90
CA ASN A 499 5.57 -77.78 46.12
C ASN A 499 6.46 -77.92 44.87
N SER A 500 5.89 -77.77 43.67
CA SER A 500 6.67 -77.86 42.44
C SER A 500 7.69 -76.72 42.41
N THR A 501 8.97 -77.07 42.50
CA THR A 501 10.06 -76.12 42.73
C THR A 501 10.38 -75.24 41.51
N GLY A 502 9.47 -75.16 40.53
CA GLY A 502 9.71 -74.62 39.19
C GLY A 502 8.63 -73.71 38.60
N ILE A 503 7.43 -73.59 39.19
CA ILE A 503 6.35 -72.75 38.64
C ILE A 503 5.99 -71.59 39.58
N ARG A 504 6.90 -70.62 39.70
CA ARG A 504 6.67 -69.39 40.46
C ARG A 504 5.72 -68.45 39.71
N GLY A 505 4.43 -68.47 40.06
CA GLY A 505 3.46 -67.47 39.61
C GLY A 505 2.05 -67.97 39.34
N GLN A 506 1.81 -69.28 39.26
CA GLN A 506 0.47 -69.85 39.03
C GLN A 506 -0.36 -70.05 40.31
N ASP A 507 0.25 -69.96 41.50
CA ASP A 507 -0.42 -70.15 42.79
C ASP A 507 -0.89 -68.85 43.46
N LEU A 508 -0.81 -67.73 42.74
CA LEU A 508 -1.15 -66.39 43.23
C LEU A 508 -2.67 -66.14 43.15
N ASN A 509 -3.26 -65.59 44.22
CA ASN A 509 -4.66 -65.15 44.25
C ASN A 509 -4.88 -63.80 43.55
N VAL A 510 -3.84 -62.94 43.55
CA VAL A 510 -3.78 -61.68 42.81
C VAL A 510 -2.47 -61.69 42.05
N ASN A 511 -2.51 -61.51 40.74
CA ASN A 511 -1.32 -61.41 39.90
C ASN A 511 -1.47 -60.19 38.97
N LEU A 512 -1.32 -59.01 39.54
CA LEU A 512 -1.41 -57.72 38.87
C LEU A 512 -0.07 -56.96 38.98
N PRO A 513 1.08 -57.54 38.57
CA PRO A 513 2.35 -56.84 38.60
C PRO A 513 2.35 -55.62 37.67
N ALA A 514 3.27 -54.69 37.92
CA ALA A 514 3.66 -53.70 36.92
C ALA A 514 4.34 -54.41 35.72
N SER A 515 4.12 -53.91 34.50
CA SER A 515 4.58 -54.53 33.26
C SER A 515 6.12 -54.59 33.15
N ASN A 516 6.79 -53.50 33.55
CA ASN A 516 8.25 -53.39 33.53
C ASN A 516 8.75 -52.69 34.82
N PRO A 517 8.79 -53.38 35.97
CA PRO A 517 9.05 -52.76 37.27
C PRO A 517 10.50 -52.27 37.40
N ALA A 518 10.66 -50.99 37.75
CA ALA A 518 11.95 -50.42 38.12
C ALA A 518 12.44 -50.93 39.49
N GLY A 519 11.52 -51.37 40.35
CA GLY A 519 11.83 -52.04 41.61
C GLY A 519 10.73 -52.98 42.06
N THR A 520 11.11 -54.08 42.70
CA THR A 520 10.20 -55.03 43.34
C THR A 520 10.60 -55.27 44.80
N PHE A 521 9.61 -55.51 45.65
CA PHE A 521 9.79 -55.88 47.05
C PHE A 521 8.91 -57.08 47.37
N ALA A 522 9.52 -58.21 47.71
CA ALA A 522 8.83 -59.46 48.01
C ALA A 522 9.01 -59.88 49.49
N LEU A 523 7.91 -60.28 50.12
CA LEU A 523 7.83 -60.83 51.47
C LEU A 523 7.14 -62.20 51.41
N ALA A 524 7.83 -63.23 51.90
CA ALA A 524 7.27 -64.56 52.07
C ALA A 524 7.21 -64.94 53.56
N LEU A 525 6.04 -65.27 54.08
CA LEU A 525 5.82 -65.73 55.46
C LEU A 525 5.39 -67.20 55.44
N ALA A 526 6.30 -68.10 55.78
CA ALA A 526 6.05 -69.54 55.81
C ALA A 526 5.94 -70.08 57.24
N LYS A 527 4.80 -70.70 57.59
CA LYS A 527 4.58 -71.39 58.87
C LYS A 527 4.58 -72.90 58.67
N LEU A 528 5.79 -73.46 58.63
CA LEU A 528 6.08 -74.88 58.34
C LEU A 528 5.16 -75.91 59.06
N PRO A 529 4.83 -75.80 60.37
CA PRO A 529 3.99 -76.79 61.06
C PRO A 529 2.52 -76.83 60.60
N LEU A 530 2.02 -75.72 60.05
CA LEU A 530 0.68 -75.61 59.46
C LEU A 530 0.71 -75.70 57.93
N GLY A 531 1.90 -75.87 57.35
CA GLY A 531 2.11 -75.90 55.91
C GLY A 531 1.59 -74.68 55.16
N ALA A 532 1.45 -73.53 55.84
CA ALA A 532 0.90 -72.31 55.29
C ALA A 532 2.01 -71.38 54.81
N VAL A 533 1.86 -70.81 53.62
CA VAL A 533 2.77 -69.83 53.01
C VAL A 533 1.95 -68.64 52.52
N LEU A 534 2.37 -67.45 52.91
CA LEU A 534 1.86 -66.19 52.40
C LEU A 534 2.96 -65.52 51.57
N GLU A 535 2.66 -65.19 50.32
CA GLU A 535 3.57 -64.47 49.42
C GLU A 535 2.94 -63.13 49.05
N LEU A 536 3.70 -62.04 49.22
CA LEU A 536 3.31 -60.69 48.82
C LEU A 536 4.50 -60.06 48.08
N GLU A 537 4.28 -59.59 46.86
CA GLU A 537 5.26 -58.87 46.06
C GLU A 537 4.63 -57.56 45.58
N LEU A 538 5.27 -56.44 45.93
CA LEU A 538 4.96 -55.13 45.39
C LEU A 538 5.92 -54.83 44.24
N SER A 539 5.40 -54.25 43.18
CA SER A 539 6.15 -53.94 41.95
C SER A 539 5.82 -52.51 41.51
N ALA A 540 6.84 -51.70 41.26
CA ALA A 540 6.64 -50.27 40.96
C ALA A 540 7.56 -49.82 39.83
N MET A 541 7.05 -48.95 38.98
CA MET A 541 7.78 -48.23 37.94
C MET A 541 7.36 -46.76 37.94
N GLN A 542 8.33 -45.87 37.77
CA GLN A 542 8.09 -44.50 37.39
C GLN A 542 9.21 -44.08 36.44
N GLU A 543 8.84 -43.63 35.25
CA GLU A 543 9.73 -43.23 34.17
C GLU A 543 9.42 -41.78 33.78
N GLU A 544 10.46 -41.00 33.53
CA GLU A 544 10.37 -39.61 33.08
C GLU A 544 11.38 -39.42 31.94
N GLY A 545 10.88 -39.33 30.72
CA GLY A 545 11.65 -39.14 29.49
C GLY A 545 11.53 -37.70 29.01
N LYS A 546 12.68 -37.06 28.73
CA LYS A 546 12.74 -35.72 28.14
C LYS A 546 13.68 -35.72 26.96
N GLY A 547 13.25 -35.13 25.85
CA GLY A 547 14.04 -35.01 24.64
C GLY A 547 13.76 -33.71 23.90
N GLU A 548 14.80 -33.12 23.34
CA GLU A 548 14.71 -31.96 22.45
C GLU A 548 15.49 -32.28 21.17
N ILE A 549 14.86 -32.11 20.02
CA ILE A 549 15.44 -32.33 18.70
C ILE A 549 15.35 -31.02 17.93
N VAL A 550 16.51 -30.48 17.53
CA VAL A 550 16.60 -29.25 16.72
C VAL A 550 17.19 -29.59 15.36
N SER A 551 16.46 -29.28 14.29
CA SER A 551 16.94 -29.41 12.91
C SER A 551 16.99 -28.03 12.26
N SER A 552 18.15 -27.61 11.74
CA SER A 552 18.38 -26.27 11.21
C SER A 552 18.86 -26.25 9.74
N PRO A 553 18.01 -26.58 8.75
CA PRO A 553 18.36 -26.46 7.34
C PRO A 553 18.58 -25.00 6.94
N ARG A 554 19.62 -24.77 6.13
CA ARG A 554 20.05 -23.42 5.69
C ARG A 554 20.32 -23.45 4.19
N VAL A 555 19.82 -22.46 3.46
CA VAL A 555 20.01 -22.33 2.01
C VAL A 555 20.23 -20.88 1.63
N ILE A 556 21.08 -20.63 0.61
CA ILE A 556 21.29 -19.31 0.02
C ILE A 556 20.71 -19.35 -1.39
N THR A 557 19.94 -18.32 -1.76
CA THR A 557 19.41 -18.16 -3.12
C THR A 557 19.32 -16.70 -3.53
N SER A 558 19.22 -16.46 -4.84
CA SER A 558 18.95 -15.14 -5.40
C SER A 558 17.49 -14.74 -5.21
N ASN A 559 17.23 -13.43 -5.18
CA ASN A 559 15.88 -12.87 -5.22
C ASN A 559 15.03 -13.51 -6.33
N GLN A 560 13.78 -13.87 -6.00
CA GLN A 560 12.80 -14.53 -6.88
C GLN A 560 13.21 -15.91 -7.42
N LYS A 561 14.26 -16.54 -6.88
CA LYS A 561 14.69 -17.88 -7.30
C LYS A 561 14.41 -18.93 -6.24
N GLN A 562 13.55 -19.89 -6.57
CA GLN A 562 13.32 -21.09 -5.77
C GLN A 562 14.63 -21.85 -5.52
N ALA A 563 14.85 -22.23 -4.27
CA ALA A 563 15.93 -23.13 -3.86
C ALA A 563 15.41 -24.15 -2.85
N THR A 564 15.96 -25.36 -2.94
CA THR A 564 15.53 -26.52 -2.18
C THR A 564 16.75 -27.18 -1.54
N ILE A 565 16.61 -27.61 -0.28
CA ILE A 565 17.60 -28.42 0.43
C ILE A 565 16.89 -29.60 1.09
N GLU A 566 17.41 -30.81 0.87
CA GLU A 566 16.79 -32.04 1.35
C GLU A 566 17.82 -33.06 1.87
N GLN A 567 17.44 -33.79 2.93
CA GLN A 567 18.27 -34.80 3.59
C GLN A 567 17.38 -35.90 4.16
N GLY A 568 17.67 -37.17 3.86
CA GLY A 568 16.97 -38.30 4.45
C GLY A 568 17.28 -39.62 3.76
N THR A 569 16.27 -40.49 3.62
CA THR A 569 16.44 -41.84 3.05
C THR A 569 15.29 -42.22 2.14
N GLU A 570 15.57 -43.06 1.14
CA GLU A 570 14.56 -43.70 0.30
C GLU A 570 14.22 -45.09 0.83
N ILE A 571 12.93 -45.38 0.96
CA ILE A 571 12.39 -46.64 1.46
C ILE A 571 11.81 -47.44 0.27
N PRO A 572 12.23 -48.69 0.04
CA PRO A 572 11.64 -49.54 -1.00
C PRO A 572 10.28 -50.12 -0.57
N TYR A 573 9.25 -49.82 -1.34
CA TYR A 573 7.91 -50.43 -1.27
C TYR A 573 7.75 -51.46 -2.38
N GLN A 574 7.09 -52.58 -2.09
CA GLN A 574 6.72 -53.57 -3.10
C GLN A 574 5.32 -53.26 -3.63
N GLU A 575 5.22 -52.98 -4.92
CA GLU A 575 3.96 -52.71 -5.62
C GLU A 575 3.63 -53.84 -6.60
N ALA A 576 2.35 -54.17 -6.74
CA ALA A 576 1.90 -55.16 -7.72
C ALA A 576 1.88 -54.53 -9.12
N SER A 577 2.79 -54.97 -10.00
CA SER A 577 2.80 -54.54 -11.40
C SER A 577 1.61 -55.11 -12.16
N SER A 578 1.20 -54.44 -13.24
CA SER A 578 0.11 -54.88 -14.12
C SER A 578 0.35 -56.24 -14.80
N SER A 579 1.59 -56.74 -14.78
CA SER A 579 1.98 -58.09 -15.23
C SER A 579 1.86 -59.18 -14.16
N GLY A 580 1.48 -58.84 -12.92
CA GLY A 580 1.49 -59.76 -11.78
C GLY A 580 2.87 -59.96 -11.13
N ALA A 581 3.91 -59.30 -11.63
CA ALA A 581 5.23 -59.27 -10.99
C ALA A 581 5.30 -58.19 -9.88
N THR A 582 6.14 -58.40 -8.87
CA THR A 582 6.44 -57.38 -7.85
C THR A 582 7.40 -56.34 -8.41
N SER A 583 6.98 -55.08 -8.47
CA SER A 583 7.85 -53.92 -8.74
C SER A 583 8.33 -53.31 -7.43
N VAL A 584 9.51 -52.69 -7.42
CA VAL A 584 10.00 -51.92 -6.26
C VAL A 584 9.89 -50.44 -6.59
N SER A 585 9.19 -49.71 -5.72
CA SER A 585 8.92 -48.27 -5.80
C SER A 585 9.55 -47.61 -4.58
N PHE A 586 10.40 -46.59 -4.77
CA PHE A 586 11.04 -45.89 -3.66
C PHE A 586 10.17 -44.74 -3.19
N LYS A 587 9.98 -44.62 -1.87
CA LYS A 587 9.35 -43.46 -1.24
C LYS A 587 10.34 -42.76 -0.33
N GLU A 588 10.41 -41.46 -0.49
CA GLU A 588 11.29 -40.56 0.24
C GLU A 588 10.78 -40.33 1.67
N ALA A 589 11.68 -40.37 2.65
CA ALA A 589 11.49 -39.85 4.00
C ALA A 589 12.59 -38.81 4.26
N LEU A 590 12.27 -37.54 4.00
CA LEU A 590 13.21 -36.42 3.97
C LEU A 590 12.87 -35.33 5.01
N LEU A 591 13.90 -34.71 5.57
CA LEU A 591 13.86 -33.30 5.96
C LEU A 591 14.05 -32.47 4.69
N LYS A 592 13.07 -31.65 4.32
CA LYS A 592 13.10 -30.78 3.13
C LYS A 592 12.71 -29.37 3.50
N LEU A 593 13.49 -28.39 3.03
CA LEU A 593 13.14 -26.98 3.01
C LEU A 593 13.15 -26.53 1.55
N ASP A 594 12.00 -26.05 1.08
CA ASP A 594 11.82 -25.44 -0.23
C ASP A 594 11.38 -23.99 -0.04
N VAL A 595 12.05 -23.05 -0.70
CA VAL A 595 11.84 -21.61 -0.47
C VAL A 595 12.01 -20.78 -1.74
N THR A 596 11.08 -19.86 -1.96
CA THR A 596 11.22 -18.77 -2.94
C THR A 596 11.14 -17.42 -2.23
N PRO A 597 12.25 -16.69 -2.06
CA PRO A 597 12.26 -15.38 -1.42
C PRO A 597 12.04 -14.25 -2.44
N GLN A 598 11.36 -13.19 -2.02
CA GLN A 598 11.21 -11.93 -2.72
C GLN A 598 11.54 -10.77 -1.78
N ILE A 599 12.58 -10.00 -2.12
CA ILE A 599 13.00 -8.83 -1.36
C ILE A 599 12.19 -7.62 -1.80
N THR A 600 11.60 -6.93 -0.82
CA THR A 600 10.82 -5.70 -0.98
C THR A 600 11.72 -4.44 -1.06
N PRO A 601 11.16 -3.27 -1.45
CA PRO A 601 11.91 -2.01 -1.43
C PRO A 601 12.31 -1.52 -0.04
N ASP A 602 11.59 -1.93 1.02
CA ASP A 602 11.88 -1.62 2.43
C ASP A 602 12.67 -2.71 3.14
N ASP A 603 13.48 -3.47 2.39
CA ASP A 603 14.41 -4.51 2.87
C ASP A 603 13.78 -5.67 3.68
N ARG A 604 12.47 -5.87 3.60
CA ARG A 604 11.80 -7.09 4.09
C ARG A 604 11.81 -8.20 3.04
N ILE A 605 11.64 -9.44 3.48
CA ILE A 605 11.60 -10.62 2.62
C ILE A 605 10.21 -11.25 2.72
N VAL A 606 9.48 -11.29 1.60
CA VAL A 606 8.35 -12.21 1.40
C VAL A 606 8.95 -13.57 1.06
N MET A 607 8.48 -14.65 1.69
CA MET A 607 8.93 -16.00 1.38
C MET A 607 7.74 -16.93 1.20
N ASP A 608 7.68 -17.59 0.05
CA ASP A 608 6.91 -18.83 -0.10
C ASP A 608 7.77 -19.96 0.49
N LEU A 609 7.26 -20.61 1.53
CA LEU A 609 7.96 -21.63 2.30
C LEU A 609 7.19 -22.94 2.32
N GLU A 610 7.88 -24.03 2.01
CA GLU A 610 7.44 -25.39 2.30
C GLU A 610 8.51 -26.11 3.10
N VAL A 611 8.18 -26.44 4.35
CA VAL A 611 9.04 -27.18 5.27
C VAL A 611 8.39 -28.54 5.50
N ASN A 612 9.14 -29.62 5.26
CA ASN A 612 8.71 -30.98 5.54
C ASN A 612 9.76 -31.70 6.42
N LYS A 613 9.30 -32.45 7.43
CA LYS A 613 10.08 -33.38 8.22
C LYS A 613 9.39 -34.74 8.28
N ASP A 614 9.74 -35.61 7.34
CA ASP A 614 9.31 -37.00 7.32
C ASP A 614 10.24 -37.91 8.16
N GLU A 615 9.69 -39.00 8.69
CA GLU A 615 10.36 -40.01 9.50
C GLU A 615 9.87 -41.43 9.18
N VAL A 616 10.73 -42.43 9.38
CA VAL A 616 10.34 -43.84 9.23
C VAL A 616 9.50 -44.25 10.43
N GLY A 617 8.22 -44.51 10.20
CA GLY A 617 7.26 -44.91 11.23
C GLY A 617 7.24 -46.43 11.49
N ALA A 618 6.17 -46.90 12.12
CA ALA A 618 6.00 -48.31 12.48
C ALA A 618 5.93 -49.25 11.26
N ILE A 619 6.45 -50.47 11.42
CA ILE A 619 6.40 -51.51 10.37
C ILE A 619 5.08 -52.27 10.42
N PHE A 620 4.32 -52.21 9.34
CA PHE A 620 3.07 -52.95 9.15
C PHE A 620 3.22 -53.97 8.00
N LEU A 621 2.98 -55.26 8.28
CA LEU A 621 3.10 -56.35 7.30
C LEU A 621 4.46 -56.42 6.56
N GLY A 622 5.55 -55.99 7.23
CA GLY A 622 6.90 -55.94 6.65
C GLY A 622 7.22 -54.67 5.85
N VAL A 623 6.29 -53.71 5.79
CA VAL A 623 6.45 -52.41 5.12
C VAL A 623 6.39 -51.29 6.18
N PRO A 624 7.38 -50.41 6.30
CA PRO A 624 7.31 -49.26 7.21
C PRO A 624 6.25 -48.24 6.76
N SER A 625 5.63 -47.55 7.72
CA SER A 625 4.91 -46.29 7.46
C SER A 625 5.89 -45.12 7.38
N ILE A 626 5.41 -43.97 6.94
CA ILE A 626 6.17 -42.70 6.96
C ILE A 626 5.33 -41.71 7.77
N ASP A 627 5.91 -41.21 8.85
CA ASP A 627 5.28 -40.21 9.72
C ASP A 627 5.68 -38.82 9.20
N THR A 628 4.71 -38.10 8.62
CA THR A 628 4.95 -36.86 7.88
C THR A 628 4.59 -35.63 8.70
N ARG A 629 5.37 -34.54 8.56
CA ARG A 629 5.12 -33.26 9.24
C ARG A 629 5.45 -32.11 8.30
N SER A 630 4.44 -31.43 7.76
CA SER A 630 4.64 -30.38 6.77
C SER A 630 3.94 -29.06 7.10
N VAL A 631 4.58 -27.96 6.70
CA VAL A 631 4.06 -26.59 6.79
C VAL A 631 4.31 -25.91 5.45
N ARG A 632 3.24 -25.49 4.76
CA ARG A 632 3.32 -24.66 3.55
C ARG A 632 2.63 -23.33 3.82
N THR A 633 3.34 -22.21 3.68
CA THR A 633 2.84 -20.88 3.99
C THR A 633 3.59 -19.79 3.21
N GLN A 634 2.98 -18.60 3.11
CA GLN A 634 3.64 -17.39 2.61
C GLN A 634 3.72 -16.39 3.77
N VAL A 635 4.91 -15.87 4.06
CA VAL A 635 5.15 -14.91 5.15
C VAL A 635 6.00 -13.73 4.71
N LEU A 636 5.73 -12.55 5.31
CA LEU A 636 6.58 -11.37 5.22
C LEU A 636 7.37 -11.24 6.52
N VAL A 637 8.70 -11.13 6.43
CA VAL A 637 9.59 -11.07 7.59
C VAL A 637 10.64 -9.98 7.39
N ASP A 638 10.97 -9.25 8.44
CA ASP A 638 12.02 -8.24 8.44
C ASP A 638 13.43 -8.88 8.36
N ASN A 639 14.39 -8.19 7.75
CA ASN A 639 15.72 -8.74 7.47
C ASN A 639 16.54 -9.03 8.73
N GLY A 640 16.83 -10.31 8.97
CA GLY A 640 17.57 -10.81 10.13
C GLY A 640 16.69 -11.18 11.32
N GLU A 641 15.37 -10.95 11.25
CA GLU A 641 14.44 -11.29 12.32
C GLU A 641 13.93 -12.74 12.19
N THR A 642 13.49 -13.32 13.30
CA THR A 642 12.97 -14.70 13.35
C THR A 642 11.48 -14.68 13.59
N VAL A 643 10.70 -15.30 12.70
CA VAL A 643 9.26 -15.49 12.88
C VAL A 643 8.95 -16.96 13.17
N VAL A 644 7.92 -17.20 13.99
CA VAL A 644 7.32 -18.53 14.18
C VAL A 644 6.30 -18.75 13.08
N LEU A 645 6.51 -19.73 12.20
CA LEU A 645 5.57 -20.09 11.14
C LEU A 645 4.32 -20.78 11.68
N GLY A 646 4.50 -21.54 12.76
CA GLY A 646 3.45 -22.29 13.43
C GLY A 646 4.01 -23.43 14.27
N GLY A 647 3.11 -24.23 14.83
CA GLY A 647 3.46 -25.38 15.63
C GLY A 647 2.27 -26.29 15.92
N ILE A 648 2.56 -27.46 16.49
CA ILE A 648 1.58 -28.47 16.89
C ILE A 648 1.91 -28.88 18.32
N TYR A 649 0.93 -28.78 19.23
CA TYR A 649 1.02 -29.32 20.58
C TYR A 649 0.07 -30.52 20.70
N GLU A 650 0.62 -31.68 21.04
CA GLU A 650 -0.09 -32.93 21.28
C GLU A 650 0.11 -33.36 22.74
N GLN A 651 -0.99 -33.67 23.43
CA GLN A 651 -0.94 -34.28 24.76
C GLN A 651 -1.87 -35.50 24.82
N THR A 652 -1.30 -36.66 25.14
CA THR A 652 -2.03 -37.91 25.39
C THR A 652 -1.91 -38.27 26.86
N SER A 653 -3.03 -38.33 27.58
CA SER A 653 -3.08 -38.89 28.94
C SER A 653 -3.86 -40.20 28.95
N THR A 654 -3.23 -41.26 29.45
CA THR A 654 -3.79 -42.59 29.60
C THR A 654 -3.85 -42.92 31.09
N GLN A 655 -5.05 -43.17 31.61
CA GLN A 655 -5.24 -43.70 32.95
C GLN A 655 -5.95 -45.05 32.86
N SER A 656 -5.31 -46.09 33.36
CA SER A 656 -5.84 -47.45 33.40
C SER A 656 -5.74 -48.01 34.81
N SER A 657 -6.81 -48.64 35.29
CA SER A 657 -6.86 -49.29 36.60
C SER A 657 -7.47 -50.68 36.44
N THR A 658 -6.65 -51.70 36.60
CA THR A 658 -7.10 -53.10 36.56
C THR A 658 -7.17 -53.62 37.98
N ARG A 659 -8.33 -54.11 38.41
CA ARG A 659 -8.61 -54.37 39.82
C ARG A 659 -9.52 -55.56 40.05
N VAL A 660 -9.33 -56.23 41.19
CA VAL A 660 -10.26 -57.27 41.67
C VAL A 660 -11.56 -56.58 42.08
N PRO A 661 -12.73 -57.02 41.57
CA PRO A 661 -14.03 -56.49 41.99
C PRO A 661 -14.21 -56.56 43.51
N PHE A 662 -14.92 -55.59 44.09
CA PHE A 662 -15.11 -55.39 45.53
C PHE A 662 -13.81 -55.06 46.31
N PHE A 663 -12.79 -55.92 46.28
CA PHE A 663 -11.58 -55.76 47.09
C PHE A 663 -10.71 -54.56 46.67
N GLY A 664 -10.65 -54.22 45.38
CA GLY A 664 -9.87 -53.08 44.87
C GLY A 664 -10.40 -51.71 45.30
N ASP A 665 -11.67 -51.61 45.72
CA ASP A 665 -12.29 -50.35 46.18
C ASP A 665 -12.20 -50.13 47.70
N LEU A 666 -11.63 -51.08 48.45
CA LEU A 666 -11.55 -50.97 49.90
C LEU A 666 -10.62 -49.82 50.34
N PRO A 667 -11.05 -48.94 51.27
CA PRO A 667 -10.17 -47.91 51.80
C PRO A 667 -8.97 -48.54 52.51
N TYR A 668 -7.82 -47.86 52.44
CA TYR A 668 -6.51 -48.28 52.98
C TYR A 668 -5.87 -49.53 52.36
N VAL A 669 -6.63 -50.58 52.02
CA VAL A 669 -6.09 -51.88 51.57
C VAL A 669 -6.34 -52.20 50.09
N GLY A 670 -7.21 -51.45 49.40
CA GLY A 670 -7.57 -51.71 47.99
C GLY A 670 -6.39 -51.67 47.01
N PHE A 671 -5.30 -50.97 47.37
CA PHE A 671 -4.06 -50.96 46.58
C PHE A 671 -3.40 -52.34 46.43
N LEU A 672 -3.68 -53.28 47.34
CA LEU A 672 -3.19 -54.67 47.25
C LEU A 672 -3.96 -55.52 46.23
N PHE A 673 -5.06 -54.99 45.69
CA PHE A 673 -6.01 -55.68 44.82
C PHE A 673 -6.21 -54.97 43.48
N LYS A 674 -5.30 -54.06 43.11
CA LYS A 674 -5.30 -53.35 41.83
C LYS A 674 -3.90 -53.04 41.33
N THR A 675 -3.79 -52.84 40.02
CA THR A 675 -2.69 -52.12 39.38
C THR A 675 -3.23 -50.83 38.77
N ASP A 676 -2.54 -49.72 39.01
CA ASP A 676 -2.85 -48.41 38.42
C ASP A 676 -1.69 -47.97 37.52
N LEU A 677 -2.01 -47.68 36.26
CA LEU A 677 -1.12 -47.09 35.26
C LEU A 677 -1.60 -45.66 34.97
N ASN A 678 -0.71 -44.69 35.13
CA ASN A 678 -0.91 -43.31 34.74
C ASN A 678 0.23 -42.88 33.82
N GLU A 679 -0.11 -42.55 32.58
CA GLU A 679 0.82 -42.12 31.55
C GLU A 679 0.37 -40.77 30.97
N ASN A 680 1.34 -39.89 30.73
CA ASN A 680 1.14 -38.59 30.11
C ASN A 680 2.30 -38.34 29.14
N ARG A 681 1.99 -38.27 27.85
CA ARG A 681 2.95 -37.99 26.78
C ARG A 681 2.64 -36.62 26.18
N GLN A 682 3.61 -35.72 26.19
CA GLN A 682 3.51 -34.37 25.64
C GLN A 682 4.54 -34.21 24.52
N ARG A 683 4.08 -33.66 23.38
CA ARG A 683 4.91 -33.39 22.21
C ARG A 683 4.60 -31.99 21.68
N GLU A 684 5.64 -31.22 21.43
CA GLU A 684 5.52 -29.88 20.86
C GLU A 684 6.44 -29.75 19.66
N LEU A 685 5.87 -29.41 18.51
CA LEU A 685 6.58 -29.06 17.27
C LEU A 685 6.47 -27.54 17.08
N LEU A 686 7.60 -26.87 16.90
CA LEU A 686 7.66 -25.45 16.51
C LEU A 686 8.54 -25.29 15.28
N VAL A 687 8.09 -24.47 14.32
CA VAL A 687 8.86 -24.14 13.11
C VAL A 687 9.13 -22.64 13.08
N PHE A 688 10.42 -22.28 13.07
CA PHE A 688 10.91 -20.92 12.99
C PHE A 688 11.59 -20.68 11.63
N VAL A 689 11.55 -19.46 11.12
CA VAL A 689 12.37 -19.05 9.96
C VAL A 689 13.01 -17.69 10.19
N THR A 690 14.24 -17.55 9.70
CA THR A 690 15.07 -16.35 9.78
C THR A 690 15.68 -16.07 8.40
N PRO A 691 15.17 -15.11 7.62
CA PRO A 691 15.83 -14.64 6.40
C PRO A 691 16.90 -13.60 6.72
N LYS A 692 17.98 -13.58 5.95
CA LYS A 692 19.04 -12.57 6.02
C LYS A 692 19.53 -12.20 4.63
N ILE A 693 19.38 -10.93 4.24
CA ILE A 693 19.90 -10.40 2.99
C ILE A 693 21.43 -10.36 3.07
N ILE A 694 22.09 -10.94 2.07
CA ILE A 694 23.55 -10.94 1.94
C ILE A 694 23.96 -9.63 1.26
N LYS A 695 24.88 -8.91 1.91
CA LYS A 695 25.57 -7.74 1.35
C LYS A 695 26.97 -8.18 0.95
N GLU A 696 27.45 -7.71 -0.20
CA GLU A 696 28.81 -8.03 -0.67
C GLU A 696 29.85 -7.71 0.41
N GLY A 697 30.79 -8.63 0.64
CA GLY A 697 31.86 -8.47 1.63
C GLY A 697 31.56 -8.96 3.06
N MET A 698 30.43 -9.64 3.31
CA MET A 698 30.30 -10.45 4.54
C MET A 698 30.95 -11.82 4.35
N ASP A 699 32.09 -12.03 5.02
CA ASP A 699 32.61 -13.38 5.28
C ASP A 699 31.64 -14.16 6.18
N TYR A 700 31.58 -15.48 5.98
CA TYR A 700 30.67 -16.42 6.65
C TYR A 700 31.35 -17.27 7.73
#